data_AF-A0A1M6J4N7-F1
#
_entry.id   AF-A0A1M6J4N7-F1
#
_cell.length_a   1.000
_cell.length_b   1.000
_cell.length_c   1.000
_cell.angle_alpha   90.00
_cell.angle_beta   90.00
_cell.angle_gamma   90.00
#
_symmetry.space_group_name_H-M   'P 1'
#
loop_
_entity.id
_entity.type
_entity.pdbx_description
1 polymer ?
#
loop_
_entity_poly.entity_id
_entity_poly.type
_entity_poly.pdbx_seq_one_letter_code
_entity_poly.pdbx_strand_id
1 'polypeptide(L)'
;MTKYLLSLTFFSLMISWSATRADSYLFPAAAPSLVVTSTGDNGGINPAVGAGTGTLRQAIVNANANSSATIAVPHIISFDLDATEQITLEATLPALNQPIIIDGTTATGWTSTNLITIIATGSAKVSNGSGFNLAANGCQIYGLEITGFNASNQSTILITGTQAQIGDINKGNVISGNATAIRVNANNNTIKGNKIGTNAAGTAANANTGTLIVFSSGTSGNVLGGTTAGEGNLISGNLSSILLDGNATLLGNYIGTDITGMSSIPNQGTSVFVRNGNGSTIGDGTLAGRNVISGNTGNAILVDANNVTIDGNYIGVNADATAKLANDAGIYLRGGTGASIGNGESEIGNIISGNNSYGLLIRTSGATIVGNAIGTNLDGTLSLGNSSGGISIDGSNVHVGGSEEGEGNIIAYNSTGVYVTSGSGNAVRSNSIFCNSIGLRIDAGANGNKVVPVFANITEGAGTGSISGTSESGDVVEVYVADDDCNSDQANTLLGSAIADTNGDWVLSGLNISAGAKISATATSTSNNTSRITFAKTEIDVYEGTDNTGTAIADAQSATVDLGSQALGTDLVTTFAIHNSGAIQLSVSSVTVSGTDYSVSITTNINTGNTDIAGGGTETFTLTLSGATSGTFEEIVTIVSNDANEGTYTFPVSGVITDPEIDILFDEETLEDAQTNHVDLGSAIVGSDLVSTFTIENTGNIALNVSSITVDNNSYTVGSAIAAIAADDDDTFTLTLSGATVGIYTATVTVVSDDVDESTFTFPITGAITTPEISVYAGDDDTGTALSFDQTEVLDMGTAVEGTDLIQTIAIVNTGSSVLSISDITVTGSDFGIENAPGEVGAGETETFEINLSGVIEGSYSASVTINSDDADEATFTFPVSAVITKPEIAVFEGDDSSGTEISDGNTSYALDFGTVIEGTDLSENITIANIGSSVLNVSSITVTGDFSVTSMISSVAVDGSATFTVSLAGAAAGTYEETVTISSDDADEGTFTFPITAEITAPEINVYAGASNSGTAL
;
A
#
# COMPACT_ATOMS: atom_id res chain seq x y z
N MET A 1 -15.30 -20.33 58.21
CA MET A 1 -16.10 -19.88 59.38
C MET A 1 -15.62 -20.57 60.67
N THR A 2 -14.40 -20.29 61.16
CA THR A 2 -13.87 -20.85 62.43
C THR A 2 -12.67 -20.06 62.97
N LYS A 3 -12.84 -18.78 63.34
CA LYS A 3 -11.72 -17.94 63.85
C LYS A 3 -12.18 -16.77 64.77
N TYR A 4 -13.20 -16.98 65.62
CA TYR A 4 -13.78 -15.93 66.48
C TYR A 4 -14.06 -16.33 67.94
N LEU A 5 -13.26 -17.23 68.54
CA LEU A 5 -13.49 -17.70 69.92
C LEU A 5 -12.25 -17.75 70.84
N LEU A 6 -11.27 -16.86 70.62
CA LEU A 6 -10.02 -16.82 71.40
C LEU A 6 -9.64 -15.42 71.95
N SER A 7 -10.60 -14.49 71.99
CA SER A 7 -10.40 -13.10 72.46
C SER A 7 -10.81 -12.84 73.93
N LEU A 8 -11.59 -13.73 74.56
CA LEU A 8 -12.16 -13.47 75.90
C LEU A 8 -11.37 -14.00 77.11
N THR A 9 -10.31 -14.80 76.91
CA THR A 9 -9.56 -15.43 78.02
C THR A 9 -8.35 -14.63 78.50
N PHE A 10 -7.80 -13.70 77.71
CA PHE A 10 -6.64 -12.90 78.12
C PHE A 10 -7.00 -11.73 79.07
N PHE A 11 -8.19 -11.15 78.96
CA PHE A 11 -8.59 -10.01 79.78
C PHE A 11 -8.86 -10.36 81.27
N SER A 12 -9.03 -11.65 81.58
CA SER A 12 -9.27 -12.13 82.95
C SER A 12 -7.98 -12.38 83.75
N LEU A 13 -6.82 -12.51 83.09
CA LEU A 13 -5.54 -12.83 83.75
C LEU A 13 -4.75 -11.60 84.25
N MET A 14 -5.00 -10.39 83.73
CA MET A 14 -4.31 -9.18 84.20
C MET A 14 -4.92 -8.56 85.48
N ILE A 15 -6.16 -8.93 85.84
CA ILE A 15 -6.85 -8.38 87.03
C ILE A 15 -6.53 -9.20 88.31
N SER A 16 -5.93 -10.38 88.19
CA SER A 16 -5.64 -11.28 89.31
C SER A 16 -4.20 -11.23 89.86
N TRP A 17 -3.30 -10.39 89.29
CA TRP A 17 -1.91 -10.23 89.76
C TRP A 17 -1.58 -8.85 90.37
N SER A 18 -2.57 -8.21 91.01
CA SER A 18 -2.34 -6.99 91.82
C SER A 18 -2.90 -7.06 93.25
N ALA A 19 -3.44 -8.22 93.66
CA ALA A 19 -4.21 -8.34 94.90
C ALA A 19 -3.85 -9.58 95.74
N THR A 20 -2.57 -9.77 96.10
CA THR A 20 -2.15 -10.55 97.30
C THR A 20 -0.63 -10.42 97.59
N ARG A 21 -0.21 -9.28 98.14
CA ARG A 21 0.78 -9.17 99.24
C ARG A 21 0.95 -7.71 99.64
N ALA A 22 0.22 -7.30 100.67
CA ALA A 22 0.48 -6.06 101.39
C ALA A 22 1.65 -6.26 102.37
N ASP A 23 2.85 -6.42 101.83
CA ASP A 23 4.09 -6.17 102.60
C ASP A 23 4.60 -4.78 102.24
N SER A 24 5.08 -4.05 103.25
CA SER A 24 5.36 -2.62 103.16
C SER A 24 6.50 -2.28 102.21
N TYR A 25 6.19 -2.05 100.94
CA TYR A 25 7.00 -1.18 100.11
C TYR A 25 6.89 0.24 100.67
N LEU A 26 7.99 0.76 101.20
CA LEU A 26 8.21 2.21 101.15
C LEU A 26 8.02 2.61 99.69
N PHE A 27 7.13 3.57 99.42
CA PHE A 27 7.11 4.22 98.11
C PHE A 27 8.53 4.73 97.85
N PRO A 28 9.21 4.30 96.75
CA PRO A 28 10.45 4.93 96.38
C PRO A 28 10.15 6.41 96.18
N ALA A 29 10.98 7.27 96.78
CA ALA A 29 10.80 8.72 96.63
C ALA A 29 10.73 9.05 95.15
N ALA A 30 9.76 9.89 94.76
CA ALA A 30 9.62 10.33 93.38
C ALA A 30 10.98 10.82 92.86
N ALA A 31 11.40 10.30 91.70
CA ALA A 31 12.63 10.75 91.07
C ALA A 31 12.59 12.29 90.95
N PRO A 32 13.64 13.01 91.35
CA PRO A 32 13.62 14.46 91.30
C PRO A 32 13.43 14.91 89.85
N SER A 33 12.42 15.76 89.62
CA SER A 33 12.24 16.42 88.32
C SER A 33 13.42 17.35 88.07
N LEU A 34 14.06 17.20 86.91
CA LEU A 34 15.25 17.97 86.54
C LEU A 34 14.87 18.95 85.45
N VAL A 35 14.69 20.21 85.84
CA VAL A 35 14.18 21.26 84.94
C VAL A 35 15.35 22.02 84.29
N VAL A 36 15.30 22.15 82.97
CA VAL A 36 16.13 23.04 82.16
C VAL A 36 15.44 24.41 82.09
N THR A 37 16.13 25.45 82.55
CA THR A 37 15.68 26.85 82.62
C THR A 37 16.65 27.83 81.94
N SER A 38 17.64 27.30 81.23
CA SER A 38 18.71 28.08 80.59
C SER A 38 19.13 27.46 79.26
N THR A 39 19.30 28.33 78.25
CA THR A 39 19.74 27.99 76.89
C THR A 39 21.27 27.83 76.73
N GLY A 40 22.04 28.07 77.79
CA GLY A 40 23.49 27.91 77.79
C GLY A 40 23.98 26.46 77.96
N ASP A 41 25.28 26.24 77.71
CA ASP A 41 25.92 24.90 77.78
C ASP A 41 27.14 24.84 78.74
N ASN A 42 27.22 25.74 79.72
CA ASN A 42 28.33 25.84 80.68
C ASN A 42 29.74 25.97 80.05
N GLY A 43 29.88 26.54 78.85
CA GLY A 43 31.16 26.59 78.15
C GLY A 43 31.62 25.21 77.66
N GLY A 44 30.69 24.26 77.49
CA GLY A 44 30.97 22.86 77.15
C GLY A 44 31.53 22.02 78.31
N ILE A 45 31.70 22.60 79.50
CA ILE A 45 32.29 21.92 80.66
C ILE A 45 31.18 21.34 81.55
N ASN A 46 31.32 20.07 81.93
CA ASN A 46 30.38 19.44 82.88
C ASN A 46 30.46 20.14 84.25
N PRO A 47 29.38 20.80 84.71
CA PRO A 47 29.39 21.47 86.01
C PRO A 47 29.41 20.46 87.16
N ALA A 48 29.62 20.93 88.39
CA ALA A 48 29.46 20.08 89.57
C ALA A 48 27.98 19.67 89.75
N VAL A 49 27.76 18.51 90.36
CA VAL A 49 26.41 18.01 90.68
C VAL A 49 25.72 19.03 91.58
N GLY A 50 24.51 19.46 91.18
CA GLY A 50 23.71 20.44 91.92
C GLY A 50 24.20 21.89 91.81
N ALA A 51 25.12 22.25 90.91
CA ALA A 51 25.64 23.62 90.79
C ALA A 51 24.63 24.66 90.27
N GLY A 52 23.39 24.27 89.99
CA GLY A 52 22.25 25.18 89.83
C GLY A 52 22.23 26.01 88.54
N THR A 53 22.99 25.64 87.50
CA THR A 53 23.15 26.48 86.30
C THR A 53 21.99 26.41 85.30
N GLY A 54 20.97 25.58 85.55
CA GLY A 54 19.73 25.52 84.76
C GLY A 54 19.86 24.93 83.33
N THR A 55 21.04 24.49 82.92
CA THR A 55 21.32 24.02 81.54
C THR A 55 20.92 22.55 81.34
N LEU A 56 20.72 22.15 80.08
CA LEU A 56 20.55 20.73 79.71
C LEU A 56 21.74 19.86 80.18
N ARG A 57 22.97 20.38 80.03
CA ARG A 57 24.18 19.71 80.55
C ARG A 57 24.13 19.49 82.06
N GLN A 58 23.70 20.48 82.84
CA GLN A 58 23.54 20.36 84.29
C GLN A 58 22.46 19.34 84.65
N ALA A 59 21.33 19.33 83.93
CA ALA A 59 20.26 18.36 84.15
C ALA A 59 20.77 16.92 83.91
N ILE A 60 21.49 16.67 82.82
CA ILE A 60 22.10 15.35 82.54
C ILE A 60 23.15 14.98 83.60
N VAL A 61 24.02 15.89 84.04
CA VAL A 61 24.98 15.63 85.13
C VAL A 61 24.27 15.28 86.44
N ASN A 62 23.19 15.99 86.78
CA ASN A 62 22.41 15.73 87.99
C ASN A 62 21.68 14.38 87.93
N ALA A 63 21.10 14.03 86.78
CA ALA A 63 20.50 12.73 86.55
C ALA A 63 21.56 11.62 86.73
N ASN A 64 22.65 11.70 85.96
CA ASN A 64 23.76 10.74 85.96
C ASN A 64 24.41 10.53 87.35
N ALA A 65 24.37 11.53 88.23
CA ALA A 65 24.91 11.44 89.59
C ALA A 65 23.94 10.80 90.60
N ASN A 66 22.64 10.73 90.29
CA ASN A 66 21.61 10.24 91.21
C ASN A 66 21.41 8.72 91.10
N SER A 67 22.51 7.97 91.22
CA SER A 67 22.57 6.51 91.06
C SER A 67 21.98 5.76 92.27
N SER A 68 20.68 5.92 92.52
CA SER A 68 19.97 5.16 93.56
C SER A 68 19.55 3.78 93.02
N ALA A 69 20.17 2.72 93.55
CA ALA A 69 19.99 1.33 93.11
C ALA A 69 18.57 0.73 93.33
N THR A 70 17.61 1.53 93.77
CA THR A 70 16.23 1.12 94.09
C THR A 70 15.17 1.78 93.20
N ILE A 71 15.53 2.63 92.24
CA ILE A 71 14.56 3.36 91.42
C ILE A 71 14.38 2.63 90.07
N ALA A 72 13.27 1.91 89.94
CA ALA A 72 12.82 1.27 88.69
C ALA A 72 12.10 2.26 87.73
N VAL A 73 12.32 3.57 87.92
CA VAL A 73 11.66 4.68 87.23
C VAL A 73 12.76 5.59 86.68
N PRO A 74 12.75 5.94 85.38
CA PRO A 74 13.78 6.81 84.82
C PRO A 74 13.68 8.24 85.38
N HIS A 75 14.81 8.95 85.41
CA HIS A 75 14.80 10.40 85.67
C HIS A 75 14.18 11.13 84.49
N ILE A 76 13.34 12.13 84.75
CA ILE A 76 12.74 12.97 83.72
C ILE A 76 13.45 14.33 83.72
N ILE A 77 13.98 14.70 82.55
CA ILE A 77 14.48 16.03 82.24
C ILE A 77 13.39 16.77 81.47
N SER A 78 12.90 17.87 82.03
CA SER A 78 11.87 18.74 81.46
C SER A 78 12.43 20.12 81.14
N PHE A 79 11.70 20.91 80.34
CA PHE A 79 12.10 22.25 79.89
C PHE A 79 11.08 23.28 80.39
N ASP A 80 11.52 24.22 81.21
CA ASP A 80 10.82 25.47 81.53
C ASP A 80 11.49 26.59 80.71
N LEU A 81 11.30 26.46 79.40
CA LEU A 81 11.76 27.34 78.32
C LEU A 81 10.62 27.48 77.31
N ASP A 82 10.64 28.51 76.47
CA ASP A 82 9.72 28.59 75.33
C ASP A 82 10.19 27.67 74.20
N ALA A 83 9.26 27.01 73.50
CA ALA A 83 9.59 26.05 72.44
C ALA A 83 10.24 26.72 71.21
N THR A 84 10.23 28.05 71.09
CA THR A 84 11.00 28.78 70.08
C THR A 84 12.47 29.03 70.47
N GLU A 85 12.88 28.70 71.70
CA GLU A 85 14.25 28.92 72.17
C GLU A 85 15.25 27.86 71.66
N GLN A 86 16.53 28.25 71.67
CA GLN A 86 17.63 27.48 71.10
C GLN A 86 18.71 27.22 72.14
N ILE A 87 18.93 25.95 72.51
CA ILE A 87 20.07 25.52 73.31
C ILE A 87 21.24 25.24 72.37
N THR A 88 22.26 26.10 72.42
CA THR A 88 23.45 25.95 71.58
C THR A 88 24.55 25.21 72.34
N LEU A 89 24.95 24.04 71.85
CA LEU A 89 25.98 23.22 72.47
C LEU A 89 27.38 23.68 72.05
N GLU A 90 28.26 23.84 73.04
CA GLU A 90 29.68 24.17 72.87
C GLU A 90 30.57 22.92 72.94
N ALA A 91 30.06 21.81 73.51
CA ALA A 91 30.74 20.52 73.51
C ALA A 91 29.77 19.33 73.55
N THR A 92 30.29 18.12 73.39
CA THR A 92 29.55 16.85 73.54
C THR A 92 28.82 16.82 74.88
N LEU A 93 27.52 16.48 74.91
CA LEU A 93 26.80 16.29 76.17
C LEU A 93 27.37 15.07 76.94
N PRO A 94 27.22 15.01 78.28
CA PRO A 94 27.53 13.80 79.01
C PRO A 94 26.66 12.63 78.50
N ALA A 95 27.23 11.44 78.40
CA ALA A 95 26.45 10.24 78.06
C ALA A 95 25.40 9.95 79.15
N LEU A 96 24.20 9.55 78.75
CA LEU A 96 23.11 9.16 79.66
C LEU A 96 23.47 7.77 80.22
N ASN A 97 24.00 7.75 81.44
CA ASN A 97 24.60 6.54 82.05
C ASN A 97 23.65 5.77 82.98
N GLN A 98 22.38 6.20 83.03
CA GLN A 98 21.26 5.53 83.69
C GLN A 98 19.95 5.83 82.93
N PRO A 99 18.83 5.15 83.24
CA PRO A 99 17.56 5.39 82.55
C PRO A 99 17.10 6.84 82.73
N ILE A 100 17.09 7.60 81.62
CA ILE A 100 16.77 9.03 81.58
C ILE A 100 15.80 9.27 80.42
N ILE A 101 14.72 9.99 80.69
CA ILE A 101 13.79 10.54 79.70
C ILE A 101 14.14 12.03 79.52
N ILE A 102 14.35 12.46 78.28
CA ILE A 102 14.41 13.89 77.92
C ILE A 102 13.09 14.22 77.21
N ASP A 103 12.24 15.00 77.89
CA ASP A 103 10.88 15.31 77.47
C ASP A 103 10.77 16.76 76.97
N GLY A 104 11.05 16.98 75.68
CA GLY A 104 10.92 18.28 75.02
C GLY A 104 9.48 18.82 74.97
N THR A 105 8.47 17.96 75.17
CA THR A 105 7.04 18.36 75.12
C THR A 105 6.59 19.18 76.32
N THR A 106 7.47 19.30 77.33
CA THR A 106 7.25 20.14 78.51
C THR A 106 7.54 21.63 78.27
N ALA A 107 8.21 22.00 77.17
CA ALA A 107 8.47 23.39 76.82
C ALA A 107 7.17 24.19 76.60
N THR A 108 7.17 25.46 76.99
CA THR A 108 6.00 26.35 76.83
C THR A 108 5.75 26.61 75.35
N GLY A 109 4.50 26.46 74.91
CA GLY A 109 4.14 26.64 73.50
C GLY A 109 4.54 25.49 72.58
N TRP A 110 4.95 24.34 73.12
CA TRP A 110 5.32 23.16 72.33
C TRP A 110 4.16 22.65 71.46
N THR A 111 4.47 22.34 70.20
CA THR A 111 3.59 21.62 69.27
C THR A 111 4.42 20.69 68.38
N SER A 112 3.78 19.85 67.57
CA SER A 112 4.48 19.00 66.59
C SER A 112 5.20 19.77 65.46
N THR A 113 5.09 21.10 65.43
CA THR A 113 5.79 22.01 64.51
C THR A 113 6.54 23.16 65.20
N ASN A 114 6.49 23.25 66.54
CA ASN A 114 7.19 24.24 67.36
C ASN A 114 7.88 23.52 68.52
N LEU A 115 9.19 23.27 68.41
CA LEU A 115 9.95 22.41 69.32
C LEU A 115 11.24 23.10 69.77
N ILE A 116 11.57 22.96 71.06
CA ILE A 116 12.84 23.47 71.61
C ILE A 116 14.02 22.91 70.80
N THR A 117 14.87 23.82 70.30
CA THR A 117 15.96 23.45 69.38
C THR A 117 17.26 23.18 70.13
N ILE A 118 17.84 21.99 69.93
CA ILE A 118 19.17 21.61 70.38
C ILE A 118 20.11 21.63 69.18
N ILE A 119 21.14 22.49 69.21
CA ILE A 119 21.96 22.75 68.02
C ILE A 119 23.46 22.83 68.31
N ALA A 120 24.27 22.24 67.43
CA ALA A 120 25.71 22.44 67.39
C ALA A 120 26.10 23.50 66.34
N THR A 121 26.40 24.72 66.75
CA THR A 121 26.90 25.79 65.86
C THR A 121 28.04 26.60 66.50
N GLY A 122 28.81 27.31 65.67
CA GLY A 122 29.90 28.19 66.11
C GLY A 122 31.30 27.56 66.07
N SER A 123 32.28 28.29 66.60
CA SER A 123 33.70 27.90 66.62
C SER A 123 33.98 26.68 67.50
N ALA A 124 33.15 26.48 68.53
CA ALA A 124 33.15 25.32 69.41
C ALA A 124 32.36 24.16 68.75
N LYS A 125 32.74 23.79 67.52
CA LYS A 125 32.22 22.56 66.92
C LYS A 125 32.48 21.42 67.90
N VAL A 126 31.44 20.65 68.23
CA VAL A 126 31.62 19.29 68.76
C VAL A 126 32.66 18.62 67.87
N SER A 127 33.78 18.21 68.44
CA SER A 127 34.86 17.53 67.73
C SER A 127 34.87 16.07 68.19
N ASN A 128 34.54 15.17 67.26
CA ASN A 128 34.54 13.71 67.44
C ASN A 128 33.56 13.10 68.49
N GLY A 129 32.59 13.86 69.04
CA GLY A 129 31.56 13.33 69.96
C GLY A 129 30.13 13.41 69.41
N SER A 130 29.28 12.44 69.78
CA SER A 130 27.85 12.40 69.39
C SER A 130 27.03 13.46 70.15
N GLY A 131 25.94 13.96 69.57
CA GLY A 131 25.09 14.96 70.23
C GLY A 131 24.48 14.44 71.52
N PHE A 132 23.77 13.32 71.43
CA PHE A 132 23.30 12.52 72.55
C PHE A 132 23.91 11.11 72.49
N ASN A 133 24.33 10.57 73.64
CA ASN A 133 24.76 9.17 73.77
C ASN A 133 23.93 8.47 74.85
N LEU A 134 23.04 7.57 74.42
CA LEU A 134 22.16 6.78 75.27
C LEU A 134 22.90 5.49 75.64
N ALA A 135 23.65 5.54 76.75
CA ALA A 135 24.55 4.46 77.17
C ALA A 135 23.90 3.45 78.11
N ALA A 136 22.89 3.87 78.88
CA ALA A 136 22.10 2.97 79.72
C ALA A 136 20.86 2.44 79.00
N ASN A 137 20.31 1.36 79.55
CA ASN A 137 19.06 0.79 79.09
C ASN A 137 17.89 1.72 79.41
N GLY A 138 16.85 1.75 78.56
CA GLY A 138 15.61 2.49 78.83
C GLY A 138 15.72 4.02 78.73
N CYS A 139 16.78 4.57 78.14
CA CYS A 139 16.88 6.01 77.87
C CYS A 139 15.89 6.43 76.76
N GLN A 140 15.24 7.58 76.91
CA GLN A 140 14.28 8.09 75.94
C GLN A 140 14.54 9.56 75.60
N ILE A 141 14.30 9.94 74.34
CA ILE A 141 14.37 11.34 73.87
C ILE A 141 13.19 11.59 72.93
N TYR A 142 12.32 12.54 73.25
CA TYR A 142 11.18 12.89 72.41
C TYR A 142 10.81 14.38 72.56
N GLY A 143 10.18 14.95 71.52
CA GLY A 143 9.72 16.33 71.48
C GLY A 143 10.78 17.42 71.22
N LEU A 144 11.96 17.09 70.70
CA LEU A 144 13.03 18.06 70.40
C LEU A 144 13.22 18.32 68.90
N GLU A 145 13.66 19.52 68.52
CA GLU A 145 14.35 19.73 67.23
C GLU A 145 15.86 19.63 67.45
N ILE A 146 16.58 18.88 66.59
CA ILE A 146 18.00 18.54 66.80
C ILE A 146 18.77 18.69 65.48
N THR A 147 19.66 19.69 65.41
CA THR A 147 20.30 20.12 64.16
C THR A 147 21.76 20.58 64.32
N GLY A 148 22.49 20.79 63.22
CA GLY A 148 23.84 21.35 63.20
C GLY A 148 24.99 20.34 63.41
N PHE A 149 24.72 19.08 63.75
CA PHE A 149 25.73 18.06 64.06
C PHE A 149 26.43 17.51 62.79
N ASN A 150 27.21 18.36 62.13
CA ASN A 150 27.66 18.20 60.74
C ASN A 150 29.07 17.61 60.56
N ALA A 151 29.71 17.05 61.59
CA ALA A 151 31.00 16.37 61.41
C ALA A 151 30.80 14.93 60.92
N SER A 152 31.58 14.48 59.92
CA SER A 152 31.41 13.18 59.25
C SER A 152 31.43 11.95 60.16
N ASN A 153 32.10 12.05 61.32
CA ASN A 153 32.25 10.96 62.29
C ASN A 153 31.29 11.08 63.48
N GLN A 154 30.27 11.94 63.42
CA GLN A 154 29.32 12.15 64.51
C GLN A 154 27.93 11.63 64.16
N SER A 155 27.31 11.00 65.15
CA SER A 155 25.88 10.72 65.18
C SER A 155 25.19 11.78 66.04
N THR A 156 24.11 12.38 65.56
CA THR A 156 23.28 13.29 66.35
C THR A 156 22.75 12.56 67.59
N ILE A 157 22.28 11.32 67.39
CA ILE A 157 21.93 10.39 68.46
C ILE A 157 22.71 9.09 68.28
N LEU A 158 23.43 8.68 69.32
CA LEU A 158 24.10 7.38 69.42
C LEU A 158 23.41 6.55 70.51
N ILE A 159 22.99 5.34 70.17
CA ILE A 159 22.36 4.38 71.08
C ILE A 159 23.34 3.23 71.33
N THR A 160 23.73 3.05 72.60
CA THR A 160 24.59 1.94 73.06
C THR A 160 23.99 1.11 74.20
N GLY A 161 22.93 1.59 74.86
CA GLY A 161 22.04 0.80 75.71
C GLY A 161 20.92 0.10 74.92
N THR A 162 20.18 -0.80 75.57
CA THR A 162 18.99 -1.50 75.03
C THR A 162 17.68 -0.85 75.48
N GLN A 163 16.55 -1.11 74.82
CA GLN A 163 15.24 -0.52 75.17
C GLN A 163 15.23 1.02 75.13
N ALA A 164 16.14 1.63 74.36
CA ALA A 164 16.10 3.06 74.13
C ALA A 164 14.95 3.43 73.18
N GLN A 165 14.32 4.58 73.42
CA GLN A 165 13.21 5.09 72.59
C GLN A 165 13.52 6.49 72.06
N ILE A 166 13.54 6.66 70.73
CA ILE A 166 13.67 7.96 70.07
C ILE A 166 12.33 8.34 69.46
N GLY A 167 11.74 9.42 69.96
CA GLY A 167 10.40 9.89 69.62
C GLY A 167 9.29 9.08 70.29
N ASP A 168 8.05 9.54 70.13
CA ASP A 168 6.85 8.79 70.52
C ASP A 168 5.65 9.25 69.68
N ILE A 169 4.52 8.53 69.77
CA ILE A 169 3.26 8.90 69.14
C ILE A 169 2.86 10.34 69.54
N ASN A 170 2.65 11.20 68.54
CA ASN A 170 2.40 12.64 68.71
C ASN A 170 3.47 13.41 69.51
N LYS A 171 4.69 12.86 69.69
CA LYS A 171 5.83 13.50 70.38
C LYS A 171 7.15 13.34 69.60
N GLY A 172 7.08 13.21 68.28
CA GLY A 172 8.25 13.05 67.42
C GLY A 172 9.34 14.10 67.62
N ASN A 173 10.60 13.70 67.48
CA ASN A 173 11.69 14.66 67.29
C ASN A 173 11.77 15.11 65.82
N VAL A 174 12.36 16.27 65.59
CA VAL A 174 12.77 16.75 64.25
C VAL A 174 14.30 16.64 64.18
N ILE A 175 14.83 15.76 63.33
CA ILE A 175 16.28 15.47 63.24
C ILE A 175 16.75 15.78 61.83
N SER A 176 17.29 16.98 61.62
CA SER A 176 17.51 17.55 60.28
C SER A 176 18.77 18.44 60.25
N GLY A 177 19.38 18.65 59.09
CA GLY A 177 20.59 19.48 58.96
C GLY A 177 21.83 18.96 59.72
N ASN A 178 22.01 17.63 59.80
CA ASN A 178 23.14 16.96 60.47
C ASN A 178 23.98 16.09 59.50
N ALA A 179 25.02 15.42 60.02
CA ALA A 179 25.72 14.34 59.33
C ALA A 179 24.95 13.01 59.45
N THR A 180 25.23 12.19 60.48
CA THR A 180 24.46 10.96 60.77
C THR A 180 23.34 11.27 61.75
N ALA A 181 22.08 10.99 61.42
CA ALA A 181 20.96 11.30 62.31
C ALA A 181 20.92 10.36 63.52
N ILE A 182 20.87 9.04 63.30
CA ILE A 182 20.79 8.06 64.40
C ILE A 182 21.71 6.86 64.11
N ARG A 183 22.50 6.46 65.11
CA ARG A 183 23.29 5.22 65.07
C ARG A 183 22.92 4.31 66.24
N VAL A 184 22.60 3.06 65.93
CA VAL A 184 22.17 2.03 66.88
C VAL A 184 23.23 0.94 66.95
N ASN A 185 23.90 0.84 68.09
CA ASN A 185 24.96 -0.13 68.38
C ASN A 185 24.53 -1.20 69.41
N ALA A 186 23.22 -1.35 69.63
CA ALA A 186 22.64 -2.23 70.63
C ALA A 186 21.32 -2.84 70.15
N ASN A 187 20.73 -3.72 70.97
CA ASN A 187 19.53 -4.49 70.63
C ASN A 187 18.26 -3.90 71.25
N ASN A 188 17.11 -4.28 70.70
CA ASN A 188 15.79 -4.01 71.28
C ASN A 188 15.48 -2.52 71.49
N ASN A 189 15.85 -1.65 70.54
CA ASN A 189 15.60 -0.21 70.59
C ASN A 189 14.53 0.20 69.58
N THR A 190 13.77 1.26 69.88
CA THR A 190 12.67 1.76 69.04
C THR A 190 12.91 3.21 68.62
N ILE A 191 12.76 3.51 67.33
CA ILE A 191 12.81 4.86 66.77
C ILE A 191 11.44 5.11 66.13
N LYS A 192 10.56 5.93 66.71
CA LYS A 192 9.17 6.09 66.25
C LYS A 192 8.66 7.53 66.28
N GLY A 193 7.77 7.87 65.34
CA GLY A 193 7.07 9.15 65.25
C GLY A 193 7.93 10.35 64.85
N ASN A 194 9.21 10.18 64.50
CA ASN A 194 10.14 11.28 64.23
C ASN A 194 10.01 11.82 62.80
N LYS A 195 10.39 13.10 62.59
CA LYS A 195 10.64 13.68 61.27
C LYS A 195 12.15 13.79 61.06
N ILE A 196 12.70 13.16 60.02
CA ILE A 196 14.15 13.01 59.82
C ILE A 196 14.51 13.47 58.41
N GLY A 197 15.26 14.58 58.33
CA GLY A 197 15.67 15.21 57.06
C GLY A 197 14.71 16.26 56.50
N THR A 198 13.63 16.57 57.22
CA THR A 198 12.64 17.59 56.84
C THR A 198 12.57 18.73 57.86
N ASN A 199 11.88 19.81 57.49
CA ASN A 199 11.44 20.85 58.42
C ASN A 199 10.42 20.28 59.44
N ALA A 200 10.15 21.02 60.53
CA ALA A 200 9.22 20.59 61.56
C ALA A 200 7.78 20.31 61.06
N ALA A 201 7.37 20.92 59.94
CA ALA A 201 6.10 20.65 59.27
C ALA A 201 6.06 19.32 58.48
N GLY A 202 7.22 18.77 58.08
CA GLY A 202 7.31 17.59 57.23
C GLY A 202 6.98 17.85 55.75
N THR A 203 7.15 19.09 55.29
CA THR A 203 6.74 19.57 53.96
C THR A 203 7.88 20.08 53.07
N ALA A 204 9.08 20.26 53.63
CA ALA A 204 10.28 20.64 52.88
C ALA A 204 11.53 19.95 53.45
N ALA A 205 12.53 19.71 52.59
CA ALA A 205 13.79 19.11 52.98
C ALA A 205 14.67 20.06 53.83
N ASN A 206 15.29 19.51 54.86
CA ASN A 206 16.43 20.07 55.60
C ASN A 206 17.44 18.92 55.80
N ALA A 207 18.18 18.60 54.74
CA ALA A 207 18.83 17.31 54.55
C ALA A 207 19.83 16.94 55.67
N ASN A 208 19.79 15.68 56.12
CA ASN A 208 20.98 15.09 56.73
C ASN A 208 21.94 14.61 55.62
N THR A 209 23.25 14.79 55.83
CA THR A 209 24.29 14.79 54.80
C THR A 209 25.28 13.62 54.90
N GLY A 210 25.30 12.90 56.02
CA GLY A 210 26.05 11.66 56.22
C GLY A 210 25.15 10.42 56.12
N THR A 211 25.59 9.27 56.64
CA THR A 211 24.77 8.05 56.67
C THR A 211 23.54 8.27 57.55
N LEU A 212 22.33 8.08 57.03
CA LEU A 212 21.11 8.62 57.64
C LEU A 212 20.78 7.97 58.99
N ILE A 213 20.40 6.70 58.96
CA ILE A 213 20.18 5.86 60.14
C ILE A 213 21.02 4.60 59.95
N VAL A 214 21.74 4.18 60.98
CA VAL A 214 22.60 2.98 60.94
C VAL A 214 22.24 2.03 62.07
N PHE A 215 21.77 0.83 61.72
CA PHE A 215 21.76 -0.31 62.64
C PHE A 215 23.06 -1.07 62.42
N SER A 216 23.96 -1.03 63.40
CA SER A 216 25.32 -1.58 63.27
C SER A 216 25.33 -3.11 63.26
N SER A 217 26.34 -3.69 62.62
CA SER A 217 26.55 -5.15 62.53
C SER A 217 26.41 -5.85 63.88
N GLY A 218 25.69 -6.98 63.89
CA GLY A 218 25.43 -7.79 65.08
C GLY A 218 24.29 -7.29 65.97
N THR A 219 23.66 -6.15 65.67
CA THR A 219 22.46 -5.70 66.39
C THR A 219 21.20 -6.43 65.93
N SER A 220 20.19 -6.56 66.81
CA SER A 220 18.92 -7.22 66.50
C SER A 220 17.75 -6.73 67.38
N GLY A 221 16.52 -7.07 66.98
CA GLY A 221 15.29 -6.71 67.71
C GLY A 221 14.96 -5.21 67.70
N ASN A 222 15.67 -4.42 66.89
CA ASN A 222 15.43 -2.99 66.79
C ASN A 222 14.26 -2.68 65.84
N VAL A 223 13.45 -1.67 66.16
CA VAL A 223 12.29 -1.26 65.38
C VAL A 223 12.43 0.19 64.92
N LEU A 224 12.26 0.42 63.62
CA LEU A 224 12.12 1.75 63.03
C LEU A 224 10.65 1.94 62.65
N GLY A 225 9.94 2.73 63.46
CA GLY A 225 8.53 3.04 63.33
C GLY A 225 7.66 2.23 64.30
N GLY A 226 6.45 1.88 63.88
CA GLY A 226 5.48 1.13 64.67
C GLY A 226 4.14 0.99 63.95
N THR A 227 3.25 0.15 64.48
CA THR A 227 1.93 -0.15 63.88
C THR A 227 0.81 0.75 64.38
N THR A 228 1.02 1.54 65.46
CA THR A 228 0.01 2.52 65.86
C THR A 228 0.11 3.76 64.97
N ALA A 229 -1.02 4.30 64.52
CA ALA A 229 -1.05 5.53 63.72
C ALA A 229 -0.28 6.66 64.43
N GLY A 230 0.73 7.23 63.75
CA GLY A 230 1.63 8.24 64.31
C GLY A 230 2.91 7.70 64.97
N GLU A 231 3.14 6.38 64.99
CA GLU A 231 4.45 5.78 65.34
C GLU A 231 5.39 5.64 64.13
N GLY A 232 4.87 5.68 62.90
CA GLY A 232 5.68 5.78 61.69
C GLY A 232 6.59 7.02 61.70
N ASN A 233 7.83 6.89 61.23
CA ASN A 233 8.70 8.04 61.03
C ASN A 233 8.53 8.60 59.61
N LEU A 234 8.67 9.92 59.46
CA LEU A 234 8.88 10.59 58.18
C LEU A 234 10.39 10.70 57.94
N ILE A 235 10.90 10.07 56.88
CA ILE A 235 12.34 9.95 56.59
C ILE A 235 12.58 10.39 55.14
N SER A 236 12.74 11.69 54.93
CA SER A 236 12.65 12.31 53.60
C SER A 236 13.63 13.48 53.45
N GLY A 237 14.02 13.81 52.22
CA GLY A 237 14.93 14.92 51.93
C GLY A 237 16.39 14.71 52.31
N ASN A 238 16.82 13.48 52.63
CA ASN A 238 18.19 13.18 53.08
C ASN A 238 19.14 12.82 51.92
N LEU A 239 20.45 12.89 52.15
CA LEU A 239 21.46 12.58 51.12
C LEU A 239 21.98 11.13 51.17
N SER A 240 21.37 10.24 51.95
CA SER A 240 21.87 8.87 52.17
C SER A 240 20.77 7.89 52.64
N SER A 241 21.07 6.60 52.54
CA SER A 241 20.21 5.48 52.91
C SER A 241 20.05 5.28 54.42
N ILE A 242 18.90 4.74 54.82
CA ILE A 242 18.79 3.90 56.03
C ILE A 242 19.61 2.63 55.79
N LEU A 243 20.61 2.37 56.62
CA LEU A 243 21.54 1.25 56.49
C LEU A 243 21.26 0.16 57.55
N LEU A 244 20.84 -1.01 57.10
CA LEU A 244 20.67 -2.20 57.95
C LEU A 244 21.90 -3.10 57.83
N ASP A 245 22.88 -2.85 58.70
CA ASP A 245 24.09 -3.67 58.85
C ASP A 245 23.91 -4.73 59.95
N GLY A 246 23.05 -4.47 60.93
CA GLY A 246 22.39 -5.44 61.79
C GLY A 246 20.89 -5.52 61.50
N ASN A 247 20.18 -6.38 62.21
CA ASN A 247 18.78 -6.69 61.95
C ASN A 247 17.85 -5.62 62.56
N ALA A 248 16.90 -5.16 61.74
CA ALA A 248 15.84 -4.27 62.19
C ALA A 248 14.49 -4.61 61.51
N THR A 249 13.41 -4.16 62.14
CA THR A 249 12.04 -4.22 61.62
C THR A 249 11.59 -2.79 61.28
N LEU A 250 11.19 -2.53 60.04
CA LEU A 250 10.71 -1.22 59.57
C LEU A 250 9.18 -1.26 59.44
N LEU A 251 8.44 -0.41 60.17
CA LEU A 251 6.97 -0.43 60.21
C LEU A 251 6.37 0.98 60.10
N GLY A 252 5.38 1.15 59.22
CA GLY A 252 4.55 2.36 59.16
C GLY A 252 5.26 3.64 58.68
N ASN A 253 6.50 3.56 58.17
CA ASN A 253 7.29 4.75 57.84
C ASN A 253 6.94 5.35 56.48
N TYR A 254 7.09 6.68 56.37
CA TYR A 254 6.97 7.46 55.15
C TYR A 254 8.38 7.85 54.70
N ILE A 255 8.85 7.37 53.55
CA ILE A 255 10.26 7.44 53.14
C ILE A 255 10.38 8.01 51.72
N GLY A 256 10.80 9.28 51.63
CA GLY A 256 10.95 10.02 50.36
C GLY A 256 9.76 10.90 49.98
N THR A 257 8.74 10.94 50.85
CA THR A 257 7.49 11.66 50.66
C THR A 257 7.34 12.82 51.65
N ASP A 258 6.26 13.59 51.55
CA ASP A 258 5.82 14.51 52.61
C ASP A 258 5.11 13.76 53.76
N ILE A 259 4.73 14.49 54.82
CA ILE A 259 4.02 13.94 55.99
C ILE A 259 2.66 13.29 55.67
N THR A 260 2.10 13.51 54.48
CA THR A 260 0.85 12.88 54.01
C THR A 260 1.11 11.67 53.10
N GLY A 261 2.33 11.49 52.60
CA GLY A 261 2.67 10.47 51.62
C GLY A 261 2.22 10.77 50.19
N MET A 262 1.82 12.02 49.89
CA MET A 262 1.22 12.40 48.61
C MET A 262 2.18 13.15 47.68
N SER A 263 3.05 13.99 48.23
CA SER A 263 4.10 14.68 47.47
C SER A 263 5.47 14.04 47.71
N SER A 264 6.41 14.19 46.77
CA SER A 264 7.80 13.75 46.97
C SER A 264 8.63 14.79 47.72
N ILE A 265 9.44 14.33 48.66
CA ILE A 265 10.57 15.05 49.25
C ILE A 265 11.76 14.09 49.16
N PRO A 266 12.39 13.98 47.98
CA PRO A 266 13.23 12.82 47.65
C PRO A 266 14.42 12.63 48.59
N ASN A 267 14.67 11.39 49.02
CA ASN A 267 16.02 11.03 49.46
C ASN A 267 16.93 10.81 48.24
N GLN A 268 18.22 11.12 48.41
CA GLN A 268 19.22 10.92 47.36
C GLN A 268 19.85 9.52 47.42
N GLY A 269 19.89 8.84 46.27
CA GLY A 269 20.31 7.45 46.17
C GLY A 269 19.27 6.46 46.69
N THR A 270 19.73 5.28 47.11
CA THR A 270 18.87 4.22 47.66
C THR A 270 18.28 4.62 49.02
N SER A 271 16.99 4.38 49.25
CA SER A 271 16.31 4.75 50.51
C SER A 271 16.62 3.79 51.66
N VAL A 272 16.40 2.49 51.45
CA VAL A 272 16.71 1.43 52.42
C VAL A 272 17.74 0.48 51.83
N PHE A 273 18.89 0.35 52.49
CA PHE A 273 19.95 -0.59 52.10
C PHE A 273 20.17 -1.64 53.18
N VAL A 274 19.77 -2.89 52.89
CA VAL A 274 20.00 -4.05 53.74
C VAL A 274 21.30 -4.72 53.33
N ARG A 275 22.39 -4.43 54.06
CA ARG A 275 23.74 -4.85 53.69
C ARG A 275 24.19 -6.13 54.39
N ASN A 276 23.99 -6.21 55.71
CA ASN A 276 24.39 -7.35 56.54
C ASN A 276 23.32 -7.77 57.56
N GLY A 277 22.18 -7.06 57.62
CA GLY A 277 21.04 -7.40 58.48
C GLY A 277 20.27 -8.63 57.98
N ASN A 278 20.89 -9.81 58.05
CA ASN A 278 20.32 -11.08 57.62
C ASN A 278 19.07 -11.45 58.46
N GLY A 279 17.88 -11.49 57.88
CA GLY A 279 16.63 -11.58 58.65
C GLY A 279 16.09 -10.23 59.13
N SER A 280 16.35 -9.14 58.40
CA SER A 280 15.62 -7.88 58.57
C SER A 280 14.24 -7.96 57.93
N THR A 281 13.30 -7.17 58.44
CA THR A 281 11.90 -7.18 58.03
C THR A 281 11.47 -5.76 57.65
N ILE A 282 10.94 -5.57 56.45
CA ILE A 282 10.45 -4.27 55.95
C ILE A 282 8.95 -4.44 55.71
N GLY A 283 8.15 -3.89 56.61
CA GLY A 283 6.72 -4.18 56.73
C GLY A 283 6.45 -5.58 57.30
N ASP A 284 5.31 -5.76 57.97
CA ASP A 284 4.91 -6.99 58.69
C ASP A 284 3.71 -7.70 58.05
N GLY A 285 3.38 -7.37 56.80
CA GLY A 285 2.19 -7.89 56.13
C GLY A 285 0.87 -7.32 56.65
N THR A 286 0.88 -6.32 57.54
CA THR A 286 -0.36 -5.66 57.99
C THR A 286 -0.51 -4.26 57.38
N LEU A 287 -1.76 -3.81 57.19
CA LEU A 287 -2.06 -2.41 56.82
C LEU A 287 -1.45 -1.40 57.80
N ALA A 288 -1.22 -1.81 59.05
CA ALA A 288 -0.67 -0.99 60.11
C ALA A 288 0.87 -0.89 60.07
N GLY A 289 1.56 -1.94 59.63
CA GLY A 289 3.01 -1.97 59.46
C GLY A 289 3.51 -1.52 58.08
N ARG A 290 2.60 -1.28 57.12
CA ARG A 290 2.87 -0.79 55.77
C ARG A 290 3.78 0.46 55.74
N ASN A 291 4.97 0.34 55.15
CA ASN A 291 5.79 1.50 54.83
C ASN A 291 5.41 2.06 53.45
N VAL A 292 5.52 3.37 53.26
CA VAL A 292 5.42 4.07 51.97
C VAL A 292 6.82 4.51 51.57
N ILE A 293 7.43 3.85 50.59
CA ILE A 293 8.82 4.07 50.15
C ILE A 293 8.81 4.55 48.70
N SER A 294 8.65 5.85 48.52
CA SER A 294 8.25 6.47 47.26
C SER A 294 8.86 7.85 47.07
N GLY A 295 8.94 8.32 45.83
CA GLY A 295 9.43 9.65 45.48
C GLY A 295 10.95 9.82 45.62
N ASN A 296 11.73 8.75 45.73
CA ASN A 296 13.19 8.81 45.92
C ASN A 296 13.94 8.81 44.58
N THR A 297 15.19 9.29 44.58
CA THR A 297 15.98 9.40 43.33
C THR A 297 16.73 8.12 42.94
N GLY A 298 16.77 7.11 43.80
CA GLY A 298 17.37 5.80 43.55
C GLY A 298 16.41 4.67 43.90
N ASN A 299 16.94 3.47 44.15
CA ASN A 299 16.13 2.30 44.53
C ASN A 299 15.39 2.53 45.86
N ALA A 300 14.13 2.13 45.98
CA ALA A 300 13.46 2.17 47.28
C ALA A 300 14.09 1.20 48.28
N ILE A 301 14.34 -0.05 47.86
CA ILE A 301 15.02 -1.07 48.69
C ILE A 301 16.16 -1.72 47.89
N LEU A 302 17.36 -1.78 48.46
CA LEU A 302 18.50 -2.58 47.99
C LEU A 302 18.84 -3.66 49.02
N VAL A 303 19.06 -4.89 48.57
CA VAL A 303 19.41 -6.03 49.41
C VAL A 303 20.71 -6.69 48.93
N ASP A 304 21.68 -6.79 49.84
CA ASP A 304 22.88 -7.64 49.76
C ASP A 304 22.90 -8.73 50.86
N ALA A 305 21.82 -8.88 51.63
CA ALA A 305 21.71 -9.74 52.81
C ALA A 305 20.74 -10.92 52.62
N ASN A 306 20.90 -11.97 53.42
CA ASN A 306 20.10 -13.19 53.33
C ASN A 306 18.79 -13.08 54.13
N ASN A 307 17.79 -13.86 53.72
CA ASN A 307 16.54 -14.07 54.47
C ASN A 307 15.78 -12.78 54.82
N VAL A 308 15.85 -11.76 53.97
CA VAL A 308 15.15 -10.48 54.19
C VAL A 308 13.68 -10.62 53.80
N THR A 309 12.79 -10.20 54.69
CA THR A 309 11.34 -10.14 54.42
C THR A 309 10.95 -8.72 54.02
N ILE A 310 10.21 -8.58 52.92
CA ILE A 310 9.64 -7.32 52.45
C ILE A 310 8.16 -7.56 52.20
N ASP A 311 7.29 -7.06 53.08
CA ASP A 311 5.88 -7.46 53.09
C ASP A 311 4.91 -6.30 53.38
N GLY A 312 3.82 -6.23 52.61
CA GLY A 312 2.76 -5.22 52.75
C GLY A 312 3.15 -3.74 52.56
N ASN A 313 4.22 -3.42 51.83
CA ASN A 313 4.68 -2.04 51.59
C ASN A 313 4.09 -1.42 50.32
N TYR A 314 4.05 -0.09 50.27
CA TYR A 314 3.80 0.70 49.06
C TYR A 314 5.11 1.27 48.53
N ILE A 315 5.46 0.95 47.28
CA ILE A 315 6.76 1.25 46.68
C ILE A 315 6.58 1.85 45.29
N GLY A 316 6.83 3.16 45.18
CA GLY A 316 6.72 3.94 43.93
C GLY A 316 5.34 4.55 43.68
N VAL A 317 4.42 4.42 44.64
CA VAL A 317 3.08 5.02 44.65
C VAL A 317 2.89 5.93 45.87
N ASN A 318 1.91 6.83 45.81
CA ASN A 318 1.50 7.63 46.97
C ASN A 318 0.88 6.76 48.09
N ALA A 319 0.65 7.33 49.28
CA ALA A 319 0.10 6.61 50.42
C ALA A 319 -1.33 6.05 50.22
N ASP A 320 -2.08 6.58 49.27
CA ASP A 320 -3.39 6.06 48.87
C ASP A 320 -3.32 4.94 47.80
N ALA A 321 -2.13 4.68 47.23
CA ALA A 321 -1.90 3.84 46.05
C ALA A 321 -2.75 4.20 44.81
N THR A 322 -3.08 5.49 44.66
CA THR A 322 -3.88 6.04 43.55
C THR A 322 -3.05 6.72 42.46
N ALA A 323 -1.80 7.07 42.75
CA ALA A 323 -0.93 7.78 41.81
C ALA A 323 0.54 7.33 41.89
N LYS A 324 1.24 7.40 40.76
CA LYS A 324 2.69 7.16 40.67
C LYS A 324 3.45 8.25 41.44
N LEU A 325 4.32 7.82 42.35
CA LEU A 325 5.26 8.67 43.08
C LEU A 325 6.62 7.99 43.01
N ALA A 326 7.19 8.03 41.81
CA ALA A 326 8.23 7.11 41.37
C ALA A 326 9.50 7.11 42.25
N ASN A 327 10.08 5.92 42.45
CA ASN A 327 11.51 5.77 42.71
C ASN A 327 12.24 5.52 41.38
N ASP A 328 13.55 5.25 41.42
CA ASP A 328 14.24 4.68 40.25
C ASP A 328 13.77 3.24 40.00
N ALA A 329 14.21 2.27 40.81
CA ALA A 329 13.62 0.94 40.89
C ALA A 329 12.90 0.71 42.23
N GLY A 330 11.97 -0.24 42.28
CA GLY A 330 11.29 -0.60 43.52
C GLY A 330 12.20 -1.38 44.48
N ILE A 331 12.38 -2.68 44.21
CA ILE A 331 13.24 -3.58 45.00
C ILE A 331 14.37 -4.10 44.12
N TYR A 332 15.62 -3.94 44.58
CA TYR A 332 16.78 -4.55 43.95
C TYR A 332 17.44 -5.56 44.89
N LEU A 333 17.30 -6.85 44.58
CA LEU A 333 18.09 -7.92 45.18
C LEU A 333 19.40 -8.06 44.40
N ARG A 334 20.49 -7.52 44.97
CA ARG A 334 21.83 -7.54 44.38
C ARG A 334 22.71 -8.67 44.93
N GLY A 335 22.47 -9.09 46.16
CA GLY A 335 23.18 -10.19 46.81
C GLY A 335 22.39 -10.80 47.97
N GLY A 336 22.92 -11.88 48.53
CA GLY A 336 22.22 -12.71 49.53
C GLY A 336 21.15 -13.62 48.91
N THR A 337 20.67 -14.61 49.65
CA THR A 337 19.68 -15.61 49.20
C THR A 337 18.48 -15.68 50.15
N GLY A 338 17.35 -16.21 49.71
CA GLY A 338 16.19 -16.47 50.59
C GLY A 338 15.34 -15.24 50.89
N ALA A 339 15.38 -14.20 50.06
CA ALA A 339 14.51 -13.04 50.24
C ALA A 339 13.04 -13.41 50.00
N SER A 340 12.14 -13.00 50.90
CA SER A 340 10.69 -13.20 50.79
C SER A 340 10.04 -11.86 50.52
N ILE A 341 9.39 -11.73 49.36
CA ILE A 341 8.69 -10.51 48.93
C ILE A 341 7.20 -10.84 48.87
N GLY A 342 6.45 -10.30 49.83
CA GLY A 342 5.08 -10.68 50.12
C GLY A 342 4.97 -11.98 50.92
N ASN A 343 3.73 -12.35 51.26
CA ASN A 343 3.39 -13.46 52.15
C ASN A 343 2.28 -14.38 51.61
N GLY A 344 1.74 -14.13 50.42
CA GLY A 344 0.65 -14.91 49.81
C GLY A 344 -0.77 -14.51 50.25
N GLU A 345 -0.95 -13.50 51.11
CA GLU A 345 -2.26 -13.01 51.53
C GLU A 345 -2.72 -11.85 50.61
N SER A 346 -3.64 -12.17 49.69
CA SER A 346 -4.03 -11.32 48.53
C SER A 346 -4.48 -9.88 48.85
N GLU A 347 -5.01 -9.61 50.05
CA GLU A 347 -5.52 -8.27 50.43
C GLU A 347 -4.46 -7.33 51.03
N ILE A 348 -3.25 -7.83 51.34
CA ILE A 348 -2.29 -7.11 52.19
C ILE A 348 -0.84 -7.07 51.66
N GLY A 349 -0.54 -7.71 50.53
CA GLY A 349 0.80 -7.74 49.92
C GLY A 349 1.38 -6.39 49.48
N ASN A 350 2.60 -6.41 48.93
CA ASN A 350 3.27 -5.18 48.49
C ASN A 350 2.63 -4.64 47.19
N ILE A 351 2.53 -3.31 47.08
CA ILE A 351 2.29 -2.60 45.82
C ILE A 351 3.65 -2.06 45.33
N ILE A 352 4.15 -2.59 44.22
CA ILE A 352 5.48 -2.29 43.66
C ILE A 352 5.30 -1.75 42.23
N SER A 353 4.95 -0.48 42.17
CA SER A 353 4.31 0.13 41.01
C SER A 353 4.78 1.57 40.82
N GLY A 354 4.73 2.09 39.59
CA GLY A 354 5.00 3.50 39.29
C GLY A 354 6.48 3.90 39.29
N ASN A 355 7.41 2.95 39.35
CA ASN A 355 8.84 3.22 39.36
C ASN A 355 9.39 3.51 37.94
N ASN A 356 10.46 4.30 37.84
CA ASN A 356 11.05 4.71 36.55
C ASN A 356 11.83 3.60 35.83
N SER A 357 12.20 2.54 36.56
CA SER A 357 12.90 1.36 36.06
C SER A 357 11.98 0.13 36.22
N TYR A 358 12.50 -0.97 36.74
CA TYR A 358 11.73 -2.16 37.08
C TYR A 358 11.07 -2.04 38.46
N GLY A 359 9.95 -2.73 38.66
CA GLY A 359 9.40 -2.96 39.99
C GLY A 359 10.37 -3.78 40.84
N LEU A 360 10.84 -4.91 40.32
CA LEU A 360 11.79 -5.81 40.97
C LEU A 360 12.98 -6.15 40.05
N LEU A 361 14.20 -6.01 40.57
CA LEU A 361 15.46 -6.43 39.95
C LEU A 361 16.08 -7.57 40.78
N ILE A 362 16.19 -8.76 40.20
CA ILE A 362 16.62 -9.98 40.88
C ILE A 362 17.93 -10.49 40.26
N ARG A 363 19.08 -10.08 40.82
CA ARG A 363 20.44 -10.52 40.42
C ARG A 363 20.99 -11.64 41.31
N THR A 364 20.13 -12.29 42.09
CA THR A 364 20.49 -13.35 43.03
C THR A 364 19.48 -14.49 43.01
N SER A 365 19.84 -15.60 43.65
CA SER A 365 19.12 -16.87 43.59
C SER A 365 18.27 -17.14 44.84
N GLY A 366 17.20 -17.93 44.69
CA GLY A 366 16.38 -18.40 45.82
C GLY A 366 15.52 -17.32 46.45
N ALA A 367 14.97 -16.39 45.66
CA ALA A 367 13.99 -15.41 46.13
C ALA A 367 12.57 -15.93 45.90
N THR A 368 11.66 -15.66 46.84
CA THR A 368 10.23 -15.98 46.74
C THR A 368 9.44 -14.68 46.65
N ILE A 369 8.55 -14.56 45.67
CA ILE A 369 7.80 -13.36 45.34
C ILE A 369 6.33 -13.79 45.21
N VAL A 370 5.50 -13.57 46.23
CA VAL A 370 4.12 -14.10 46.31
C VAL A 370 3.11 -13.05 46.77
N GLY A 371 1.91 -13.04 46.19
CA GLY A 371 0.81 -12.15 46.60
C GLY A 371 1.07 -10.64 46.44
N ASN A 372 1.94 -10.21 45.52
CA ASN A 372 2.23 -8.78 45.29
C ASN A 372 1.45 -8.21 44.10
N ALA A 373 1.16 -6.91 44.13
CA ALA A 373 0.67 -6.14 42.98
C ALA A 373 1.84 -5.35 42.36
N ILE A 374 2.12 -5.56 41.07
CA ILE A 374 3.33 -5.09 40.39
C ILE A 374 2.95 -4.36 39.09
N GLY A 375 3.11 -3.04 39.10
CA GLY A 375 2.64 -2.15 38.03
C GLY A 375 1.14 -1.81 38.10
N THR A 376 0.46 -2.25 39.16
CA THR A 376 -0.95 -1.98 39.43
C THR A 376 -1.20 -1.83 40.94
N ASN A 377 -2.45 -1.61 41.35
CA ASN A 377 -2.92 -1.70 42.74
C ASN A 377 -3.42 -3.12 43.07
N LEU A 378 -3.81 -3.38 44.32
CA LEU A 378 -4.15 -4.73 44.81
C LEU A 378 -5.40 -5.37 44.16
N ASP A 379 -6.26 -4.61 43.47
CA ASP A 379 -7.40 -5.15 42.71
C ASP A 379 -7.12 -5.30 41.20
N GLY A 380 -5.94 -4.90 40.74
CA GLY A 380 -5.54 -5.00 39.34
C GLY A 380 -6.08 -3.91 38.41
N THR A 381 -6.89 -2.96 38.88
CA THR A 381 -7.64 -2.03 38.01
C THR A 381 -6.90 -0.74 37.65
N LEU A 382 -5.92 -0.30 38.44
CA LEU A 382 -5.22 0.97 38.22
C LEU A 382 -3.93 0.77 37.42
N SER A 383 -3.81 1.52 36.31
CA SER A 383 -2.61 1.53 35.47
C SER A 383 -1.46 2.31 36.14
N LEU A 384 -0.69 1.60 36.97
CA LEU A 384 0.44 2.13 37.72
C LEU A 384 1.77 1.52 37.22
N GLY A 385 1.86 1.20 35.93
CA GLY A 385 2.99 0.44 35.35
C GLY A 385 4.38 0.96 35.69
N ASN A 386 5.32 0.04 35.95
CA ASN A 386 6.75 0.35 36.05
C ASN A 386 7.35 0.47 34.63
N SER A 387 8.20 1.47 34.40
CA SER A 387 8.54 1.89 33.03
C SER A 387 9.49 0.95 32.27
N SER A 388 10.30 0.14 32.97
CA SER A 388 11.20 -0.86 32.33
C SER A 388 10.70 -2.30 32.42
N GLY A 389 9.76 -2.60 33.33
CA GLY A 389 9.18 -3.94 33.50
C GLY A 389 8.71 -4.21 34.94
N GLY A 390 7.91 -5.26 35.15
CA GLY A 390 7.47 -5.70 36.47
C GLY A 390 8.61 -6.34 37.24
N ILE A 391 9.03 -7.54 36.81
CA ILE A 391 10.10 -8.34 37.42
C ILE A 391 11.17 -8.66 36.38
N SER A 392 12.44 -8.39 36.68
CA SER A 392 13.60 -8.86 35.89
C SER A 392 14.45 -9.83 36.70
N ILE A 393 14.72 -11.02 36.14
CA ILE A 393 15.42 -12.13 36.78
C ILE A 393 16.69 -12.49 35.99
N ASP A 394 17.81 -12.55 36.71
CA ASP A 394 19.14 -12.97 36.25
C ASP A 394 19.75 -14.03 37.19
N GLY A 395 19.03 -14.36 38.28
CA GLY A 395 19.38 -15.44 39.20
C GLY A 395 18.72 -16.77 38.84
N SER A 396 18.95 -17.78 39.68
CA SER A 396 18.37 -19.12 39.57
C SER A 396 17.46 -19.43 40.77
N ASN A 397 16.57 -20.40 40.63
CA ASN A 397 15.68 -20.86 41.71
C ASN A 397 14.80 -19.74 42.30
N VAL A 398 14.37 -18.78 41.49
CA VAL A 398 13.44 -17.71 41.88
C VAL A 398 12.00 -18.19 41.69
N HIS A 399 11.16 -18.03 42.71
CA HIS A 399 9.75 -18.40 42.67
C HIS A 399 8.90 -17.15 42.57
N VAL A 400 8.33 -16.90 41.38
CA VAL A 400 7.34 -15.86 41.12
C VAL A 400 5.96 -16.50 41.19
N GLY A 401 5.21 -16.15 42.23
CA GLY A 401 3.98 -16.81 42.62
C GLY A 401 4.25 -18.16 43.27
N GLY A 402 3.20 -18.98 43.42
CA GLY A 402 3.26 -20.22 44.18
C GLY A 402 2.34 -21.32 43.63
N SER A 403 2.13 -22.34 44.45
CA SER A 403 1.34 -23.53 44.10
C SER A 403 -0.01 -23.61 44.82
N GLU A 404 -0.26 -22.76 45.81
CA GLU A 404 -1.54 -22.64 46.52
C GLU A 404 -2.36 -21.44 46.02
N GLU A 405 -3.69 -21.52 46.19
CA GLU A 405 -4.63 -20.46 45.83
C GLU A 405 -4.33 -19.18 46.65
N GLY A 406 -4.10 -18.05 45.96
CA GLY A 406 -3.74 -16.77 46.57
C GLY A 406 -2.25 -16.44 46.56
N GLU A 407 -1.35 -17.41 46.32
CA GLU A 407 0.11 -17.13 46.26
C GLU A 407 0.54 -16.35 45.01
N GLY A 408 -0.31 -16.29 43.97
CA GLY A 408 -0.06 -15.57 42.72
C GLY A 408 0.14 -14.07 42.90
N ASN A 409 1.04 -13.48 42.11
CA ASN A 409 1.15 -12.02 41.99
C ASN A 409 0.19 -11.49 40.93
N ILE A 410 -0.26 -10.25 41.10
CA ILE A 410 -0.97 -9.46 40.09
C ILE A 410 0.07 -8.58 39.38
N ILE A 411 0.38 -8.87 38.12
CA ILE A 411 1.46 -8.24 37.37
C ILE A 411 0.88 -7.59 36.11
N ALA A 412 0.72 -6.26 36.14
CA ALA A 412 0.02 -5.55 35.06
C ALA A 412 0.59 -4.19 34.68
N TYR A 413 0.27 -3.75 33.46
CA TYR A 413 0.61 -2.43 32.89
C TYR A 413 2.10 -2.11 32.75
N ASN A 414 3.00 -3.09 32.88
CA ASN A 414 4.44 -2.91 32.67
C ASN A 414 4.82 -3.15 31.19
N SER A 415 5.99 -2.68 30.75
CA SER A 415 6.51 -3.03 29.40
C SER A 415 6.78 -4.52 29.22
N THR A 416 7.13 -5.23 30.30
CA THR A 416 7.18 -6.69 30.37
C THR A 416 6.80 -7.10 31.78
N GLY A 417 5.87 -8.04 31.95
CA GLY A 417 5.42 -8.48 33.27
C GLY A 417 6.54 -9.19 34.03
N VAL A 418 6.99 -10.32 33.50
CA VAL A 418 8.14 -11.08 34.03
C VAL A 418 9.16 -11.30 32.91
N TYR A 419 10.43 -11.00 33.18
CA TYR A 419 11.53 -11.16 32.22
C TYR A 419 12.67 -11.97 32.84
N VAL A 420 12.84 -13.22 32.38
CA VAL A 420 13.96 -14.09 32.72
C VAL A 420 15.08 -13.92 31.67
N THR A 421 16.17 -13.27 32.10
CA THR A 421 17.35 -12.95 31.26
C THR A 421 18.41 -14.05 31.29
N SER A 422 18.55 -14.76 32.41
CA SER A 422 19.48 -15.87 32.58
C SER A 422 19.03 -16.80 33.73
N GLY A 423 19.90 -17.72 34.15
CA GLY A 423 19.63 -18.65 35.24
C GLY A 423 18.69 -19.81 34.89
N SER A 424 18.38 -20.63 35.89
CA SER A 424 17.56 -21.84 35.75
C SER A 424 16.76 -22.13 37.02
N GLY A 425 15.68 -22.90 36.89
CA GLY A 425 14.78 -23.25 37.99
C GLY A 425 13.91 -22.09 38.46
N ASN A 426 13.70 -21.09 37.61
CA ASN A 426 12.87 -19.94 37.90
C ASN A 426 11.40 -20.28 37.59
N ALA A 427 10.63 -20.53 38.64
CA ALA A 427 9.21 -20.87 38.53
C ALA A 427 8.37 -19.59 38.42
N VAL A 428 7.46 -19.54 37.45
CA VAL A 428 6.50 -18.45 37.27
C VAL A 428 5.10 -19.06 37.27
N ARG A 429 4.49 -19.14 38.47
CA ARG A 429 3.33 -19.99 38.73
C ARG A 429 2.16 -19.27 39.38
N SER A 430 0.93 -19.65 39.01
CA SER A 430 -0.34 -19.10 39.54
C SER A 430 -0.49 -17.56 39.47
N ASN A 431 0.35 -16.85 38.72
CA ASN A 431 0.30 -15.39 38.65
C ASN A 431 -0.83 -14.93 37.71
N SER A 432 -1.45 -13.79 38.05
CA SER A 432 -2.30 -13.05 37.12
C SER A 432 -1.44 -12.03 36.39
N ILE A 433 -1.19 -12.27 35.10
CA ILE A 433 -0.33 -11.45 34.25
C ILE A 433 -1.16 -10.91 33.08
N PHE A 434 -1.48 -9.61 33.09
CA PHE A 434 -2.36 -8.97 32.09
C PHE A 434 -1.99 -7.51 31.81
N CYS A 435 -2.44 -6.94 30.69
CA CYS A 435 -2.19 -5.56 30.23
C CYS A 435 -0.72 -5.08 30.22
N ASN A 436 0.26 -5.97 30.21
CA ASN A 436 1.67 -5.65 29.96
C ASN A 436 1.94 -5.62 28.43
N SER A 437 3.02 -4.99 27.95
CA SER A 437 3.34 -5.12 26.50
C SER A 437 3.84 -6.53 26.12
N ILE A 438 4.42 -7.25 27.09
CA ILE A 438 4.74 -8.69 27.00
C ILE A 438 4.41 -9.31 28.37
N GLY A 439 3.67 -10.43 28.41
CA GLY A 439 3.35 -11.11 29.67
C GLY A 439 4.60 -11.72 30.34
N LEU A 440 5.12 -12.80 29.75
CA LEU A 440 6.30 -13.53 30.23
C LEU A 440 7.34 -13.67 29.11
N ARG A 441 8.50 -13.03 29.30
CA ARG A 441 9.67 -13.13 28.41
C ARG A 441 10.73 -14.02 29.04
N ILE A 442 11.28 -14.95 28.25
CA ILE A 442 12.44 -15.77 28.60
C ILE A 442 13.41 -15.70 27.42
N ASP A 443 14.65 -15.27 27.65
CA ASP A 443 15.68 -15.20 26.61
C ASP A 443 16.28 -16.58 26.31
N ALA A 444 16.85 -16.75 25.12
CA ALA A 444 17.44 -18.02 24.68
C ALA A 444 18.60 -18.45 25.60
N GLY A 445 18.55 -19.70 26.08
CA GLY A 445 19.48 -20.27 27.06
C GLY A 445 19.05 -20.08 28.51
N ALA A 446 18.12 -19.17 28.81
CA ALA A 446 17.56 -19.01 30.15
C ALA A 446 16.49 -20.07 30.46
N ASN A 447 16.28 -20.34 31.75
CA ASN A 447 15.28 -21.29 32.27
C ASN A 447 15.29 -22.66 31.56
N GLY A 448 16.49 -23.18 31.28
CA GLY A 448 16.68 -24.49 30.66
C GLY A 448 16.11 -24.63 29.23
N ASN A 449 15.74 -23.54 28.56
CA ASN A 449 14.95 -23.55 27.32
C ASN A 449 13.65 -24.36 27.43
N LYS A 450 12.95 -24.29 28.58
CA LYS A 450 11.74 -25.08 28.81
C LYS A 450 10.73 -24.92 27.67
N VAL A 451 10.42 -26.05 27.02
CA VAL A 451 9.44 -26.12 25.92
C VAL A 451 8.04 -25.83 26.46
N VAL A 452 7.27 -25.07 25.69
CA VAL A 452 5.85 -24.77 26.00
C VAL A 452 4.99 -26.03 25.91
N PRO A 453 3.86 -26.12 26.64
CA PRO A 453 2.90 -27.19 26.40
C PRO A 453 2.26 -27.03 25.02
N VAL A 454 1.72 -28.12 24.48
CA VAL A 454 0.96 -28.11 23.22
C VAL A 454 -0.49 -28.45 23.56
N PHE A 455 -1.44 -27.64 23.10
CA PHE A 455 -2.86 -27.94 23.23
C PHE A 455 -3.28 -29.00 22.21
N ALA A 456 -4.19 -29.89 22.58
CA ALA A 456 -4.74 -30.94 21.70
C ALA A 456 -6.26 -30.86 21.54
N ASN A 457 -6.99 -30.42 22.58
CA ASN A 457 -8.44 -30.23 22.50
C ASN A 457 -8.90 -29.23 23.56
N ILE A 458 -9.86 -28.37 23.20
CA ILE A 458 -10.59 -27.48 24.09
C ILE A 458 -12.08 -27.67 23.86
N THR A 459 -12.78 -28.09 24.92
CA THR A 459 -14.24 -28.18 24.97
C THR A 459 -14.76 -27.10 25.89
N GLU A 460 -15.62 -26.23 25.37
CA GLU A 460 -16.22 -25.13 26.12
C GLU A 460 -17.37 -25.60 27.02
N GLY A 461 -17.80 -24.74 27.96
CA GLY A 461 -18.97 -24.98 28.80
C GLY A 461 -18.79 -24.62 30.27
N ALA A 462 -19.91 -24.36 30.95
CA ALA A 462 -19.94 -24.01 32.36
C ALA A 462 -19.95 -25.26 33.25
N GLY A 463 -18.80 -25.61 33.84
CA GLY A 463 -18.62 -26.77 34.72
C GLY A 463 -18.51 -28.10 33.98
N THR A 464 -18.54 -28.07 32.65
CA THR A 464 -18.36 -29.23 31.75
C THR A 464 -17.16 -29.08 30.83
N GLY A 465 -16.53 -27.89 30.80
CA GLY A 465 -15.41 -27.63 29.90
C GLY A 465 -14.19 -28.48 30.23
N SER A 466 -13.38 -28.79 29.22
CA SER A 466 -12.14 -29.54 29.38
C SER A 466 -11.07 -29.06 28.41
N ILE A 467 -9.82 -29.08 28.87
CA ILE A 467 -8.65 -28.69 28.07
C ILE A 467 -7.62 -29.80 28.24
N SER A 468 -7.11 -30.32 27.12
CA SER A 468 -6.07 -31.35 27.12
C SER A 468 -4.96 -31.03 26.14
N GLY A 469 -3.81 -31.66 26.34
CA GLY A 469 -2.63 -31.44 25.51
C GLY A 469 -1.47 -32.36 25.88
N THR A 470 -0.29 -32.02 25.37
CA THR A 470 0.98 -32.68 25.71
C THR A 470 2.00 -31.71 26.30
N SER A 471 2.96 -32.23 27.07
CA SER A 471 4.12 -31.53 27.61
C SER A 471 5.25 -32.52 27.95
N GLU A 472 6.35 -32.08 28.54
CA GLU A 472 7.39 -33.01 29.01
C GLU A 472 6.89 -33.77 30.26
N SER A 473 7.24 -35.05 30.40
CA SER A 473 6.69 -35.90 31.47
C SER A 473 7.00 -35.35 32.86
N GLY A 474 5.95 -35.21 33.68
CA GLY A 474 6.03 -34.64 35.03
C GLY A 474 6.02 -33.12 35.09
N ASP A 475 5.87 -32.41 33.97
CA ASP A 475 5.57 -30.97 33.96
C ASP A 475 4.25 -30.67 34.66
N VAL A 476 4.18 -29.56 35.40
CA VAL A 476 2.92 -28.96 35.79
C VAL A 476 2.51 -27.95 34.72
N VAL A 477 1.42 -28.22 34.03
CA VAL A 477 0.80 -27.31 33.07
C VAL A 477 -0.25 -26.48 33.78
N GLU A 478 -0.08 -25.16 33.74
CA GLU A 478 -1.03 -24.18 34.26
C GLU A 478 -1.74 -23.51 33.09
N VAL A 479 -3.08 -23.49 33.12
CA VAL A 479 -3.92 -23.03 32.01
C VAL A 479 -4.74 -21.83 32.46
N TYR A 480 -4.81 -20.81 31.62
CA TYR A 480 -5.35 -19.49 31.92
C TYR A 480 -6.34 -19.05 30.82
N VAL A 481 -7.27 -18.17 31.19
CA VAL A 481 -7.91 -17.25 30.25
C VAL A 481 -7.00 -16.02 30.10
N ALA A 482 -6.68 -15.66 28.87
CA ALA A 482 -5.94 -14.44 28.55
C ALA A 482 -6.85 -13.20 28.64
N ASP A 483 -6.27 -12.00 28.71
CA ASP A 483 -7.04 -10.76 28.72
C ASP A 483 -7.35 -10.31 27.28
N ASP A 484 -8.63 -10.27 26.92
CA ASP A 484 -9.09 -9.89 25.59
C ASP A 484 -9.02 -8.37 25.35
N ASP A 485 -9.13 -7.54 26.39
CA ASP A 485 -9.22 -6.08 26.26
C ASP A 485 -7.86 -5.41 26.01
N CYS A 486 -6.76 -6.15 26.24
CA CYS A 486 -5.40 -5.61 26.31
C CYS A 486 -4.43 -6.11 25.22
N ASN A 487 -4.92 -6.77 24.16
CA ASN A 487 -4.19 -7.08 22.91
C ASN A 487 -2.75 -7.61 23.10
N SER A 488 -2.53 -8.52 24.05
CA SER A 488 -1.17 -9.01 24.35
C SER A 488 -1.13 -10.43 24.92
N ASP A 489 -0.04 -11.14 24.60
CA ASP A 489 0.19 -12.54 24.97
C ASP A 489 0.34 -12.72 26.49
N GLN A 490 -0.75 -13.12 27.16
CA GLN A 490 -0.90 -13.09 28.62
C GLN A 490 -1.63 -14.27 29.25
N ALA A 491 -1.56 -14.31 30.58
CA ALA A 491 -2.05 -15.38 31.45
C ALA A 491 -2.78 -14.72 32.64
N ASN A 492 -4.01 -14.26 32.40
CA ASN A 492 -4.72 -13.37 33.32
C ASN A 492 -5.40 -14.16 34.45
N THR A 493 -6.37 -15.01 34.11
CA THR A 493 -7.18 -15.76 35.08
C THR A 493 -6.85 -17.23 35.02
N LEU A 494 -6.27 -17.79 36.09
CA LEU A 494 -5.97 -19.22 36.18
C LEU A 494 -7.26 -20.05 36.18
N LEU A 495 -7.40 -20.98 35.23
CA LEU A 495 -8.49 -21.97 35.18
C LEU A 495 -8.18 -23.21 36.00
N GLY A 496 -6.90 -23.61 36.06
CA GLY A 496 -6.45 -24.77 36.82
C GLY A 496 -5.05 -25.23 36.43
N SER A 497 -4.59 -26.32 37.05
CA SER A 497 -3.32 -26.96 36.71
C SER A 497 -3.40 -28.48 36.67
N ALA A 498 -2.68 -29.09 35.74
CA ALA A 498 -2.58 -30.54 35.57
C ALA A 498 -1.10 -30.96 35.53
N ILE A 499 -0.84 -32.24 35.82
CA ILE A 499 0.51 -32.81 35.69
C ILE A 499 0.54 -33.69 34.44
N ALA A 500 1.51 -33.47 33.55
CA ALA A 500 1.76 -34.31 32.39
C ALA A 500 2.21 -35.71 32.82
N ASP A 501 1.60 -36.76 32.26
CA ASP A 501 1.83 -38.14 32.67
C ASP A 501 3.15 -38.73 32.12
N THR A 502 3.30 -40.06 32.11
CA THR A 502 4.52 -40.72 31.59
C THR A 502 4.67 -40.66 30.07
N ASN A 503 3.59 -40.41 29.32
CA ASN A 503 3.61 -40.18 27.88
C ASN A 503 3.76 -38.69 27.55
N GLY A 504 3.48 -37.82 28.52
CA GLY A 504 3.43 -36.36 28.37
C GLY A 504 2.01 -35.81 28.29
N ASP A 505 0.98 -36.67 28.36
CA ASP A 505 -0.42 -36.27 28.22
C ASP A 505 -0.91 -35.56 29.49
N TRP A 506 -1.65 -34.47 29.34
CA TRP A 506 -2.29 -33.75 30.45
C TRP A 506 -3.74 -33.38 30.11
N VAL A 507 -4.61 -33.38 31.14
CA VAL A 507 -6.04 -33.07 31.02
C VAL A 507 -6.53 -32.28 32.23
N LEU A 508 -7.27 -31.20 31.96
CA LEU A 508 -8.12 -30.49 32.89
C LEU A 508 -9.59 -30.70 32.51
N SER A 509 -10.47 -30.89 33.48
CA SER A 509 -11.90 -31.14 33.25
C SER A 509 -12.77 -30.51 34.33
N GLY A 510 -14.03 -30.24 33.98
CA GLY A 510 -14.98 -29.54 34.87
C GLY A 510 -14.75 -28.02 34.94
N LEU A 511 -14.07 -27.46 33.93
CA LEU A 511 -13.75 -26.05 33.85
C LEU A 511 -14.99 -25.21 33.50
N ASN A 512 -14.93 -23.91 33.79
CA ASN A 512 -15.86 -22.91 33.27
C ASN A 512 -15.16 -22.16 32.13
N ILE A 513 -15.46 -22.53 30.89
CA ILE A 513 -14.89 -21.91 29.69
C ILE A 513 -16.03 -21.25 28.92
N SER A 514 -15.99 -19.93 28.80
CA SER A 514 -16.92 -19.15 27.98
C SER A 514 -16.60 -19.30 26.49
N ALA A 515 -17.62 -19.16 25.66
CA ALA A 515 -17.47 -19.28 24.21
C ALA A 515 -16.51 -18.24 23.64
N GLY A 516 -15.52 -18.68 22.86
CA GLY A 516 -14.50 -17.83 22.23
C GLY A 516 -13.44 -17.29 23.19
N ALA A 517 -13.35 -17.78 24.42
CA ALA A 517 -12.34 -17.32 25.39
C ALA A 517 -10.91 -17.66 24.90
N LYS A 518 -10.02 -16.67 24.83
CA LYS A 518 -8.61 -16.91 24.51
C LYS A 518 -7.93 -17.70 25.64
N ILE A 519 -7.54 -18.94 25.34
CA ILE A 519 -6.87 -19.83 26.29
C ILE A 519 -5.35 -19.74 26.11
N SER A 520 -4.64 -19.65 27.23
CA SER A 520 -3.18 -19.68 27.27
C SER A 520 -2.64 -20.64 28.34
N ALA A 521 -1.39 -21.06 28.21
CA ALA A 521 -0.78 -21.98 29.18
C ALA A 521 0.73 -21.77 29.35
N THR A 522 1.25 -22.26 30.48
CA THR A 522 2.67 -22.44 30.75
C THR A 522 2.92 -23.86 31.25
N ALA A 523 4.12 -24.40 31.02
CA ALA A 523 4.56 -25.68 31.59
C ALA A 523 5.75 -25.44 32.52
N THR A 524 5.67 -25.92 33.76
CA THR A 524 6.76 -25.85 34.75
C THR A 524 7.29 -27.24 35.05
N SER A 525 8.55 -27.48 34.68
CA SER A 525 9.26 -28.73 34.93
C SER A 525 9.47 -29.03 36.40
N THR A 526 9.73 -30.31 36.71
CA THR A 526 10.15 -30.79 38.05
C THR A 526 11.42 -30.12 38.60
N SER A 527 12.22 -29.47 37.74
CA SER A 527 13.36 -28.64 38.12
C SER A 527 13.03 -27.15 38.23
N ASN A 528 11.75 -26.79 38.32
CA ASN A 528 11.20 -25.43 38.42
C ASN A 528 11.47 -24.50 37.23
N ASN A 529 11.88 -25.00 36.06
CA ASN A 529 11.90 -24.16 34.85
C ASN A 529 10.49 -24.06 34.29
N THR A 530 9.90 -22.86 34.29
CA THR A 530 8.66 -22.52 33.57
C THR A 530 8.96 -22.09 32.12
N SER A 531 8.12 -22.52 31.18
CA SER A 531 8.14 -22.13 29.77
C SER A 531 7.72 -20.68 29.54
N ARG A 532 7.82 -20.21 28.29
CA ARG A 532 7.04 -19.04 27.85
C ARG A 532 5.54 -19.36 27.87
N ILE A 533 4.69 -18.34 27.75
CA ILE A 533 3.25 -18.52 27.53
C ILE A 533 3.05 -19.03 26.08
N THR A 534 2.14 -19.98 25.92
CA THR A 534 1.59 -20.44 24.63
C THR A 534 0.09 -20.20 24.59
N PHE A 535 -0.50 -20.16 23.40
CA PHE A 535 -1.94 -19.95 23.19
C PHE A 535 -2.56 -21.13 22.48
N ALA A 536 -3.80 -21.42 22.82
CA ALA A 536 -4.61 -22.28 21.98
C ALA A 536 -5.00 -21.48 20.73
N LYS A 537 -4.68 -22.03 19.57
CA LYS A 537 -4.95 -21.43 18.27
C LYS A 537 -5.85 -22.35 17.44
N THR A 538 -6.59 -21.76 16.51
CA THR A 538 -6.97 -22.40 15.25
C THR A 538 -5.72 -22.58 14.42
N GLU A 539 -5.71 -23.54 13.51
CA GLU A 539 -4.75 -23.57 12.41
C GLU A 539 -5.46 -24.26 11.25
N ILE A 540 -5.44 -23.66 10.06
CA ILE A 540 -6.12 -24.19 8.88
C ILE A 540 -5.12 -24.82 7.90
N ASP A 541 -5.36 -26.09 7.56
CA ASP A 541 -4.67 -26.80 6.50
C ASP A 541 -5.67 -27.21 5.41
N VAL A 542 -5.28 -27.12 4.13
CA VAL A 542 -6.12 -27.53 3.00
C VAL A 542 -5.44 -28.67 2.24
N TYR A 543 -6.21 -29.69 1.88
CA TYR A 543 -5.73 -30.86 1.14
C TYR A 543 -6.61 -31.11 -0.07
N GLU A 544 -6.03 -31.64 -1.15
CA GLU A 544 -6.79 -32.26 -2.22
C GLU A 544 -7.31 -33.63 -1.77
N GLY A 545 -8.57 -33.95 -2.06
CA GLY A 545 -9.23 -35.18 -1.66
C GLY A 545 -10.25 -35.01 -0.51
N THR A 546 -10.51 -36.09 0.22
CA THR A 546 -11.57 -36.17 1.24
C THR A 546 -11.08 -36.15 2.69
N ASP A 547 -9.78 -36.13 2.92
CA ASP A 547 -9.16 -36.17 4.25
C ASP A 547 -7.80 -35.45 4.29
N ASN A 548 -7.13 -35.48 5.44
CA ASN A 548 -5.85 -34.82 5.70
C ASN A 548 -4.63 -35.74 5.48
N THR A 549 -4.75 -36.81 4.68
CA THR A 549 -3.63 -37.76 4.46
C THR A 549 -2.70 -37.39 3.30
N GLY A 550 -3.08 -36.40 2.49
CA GLY A 550 -2.30 -35.88 1.37
C GLY A 550 -1.15 -34.94 1.78
N THR A 551 -0.60 -34.24 0.79
CA THR A 551 0.28 -33.08 1.05
C THR A 551 -0.61 -31.84 1.21
N ALA A 552 -0.36 -31.04 2.25
CA ALA A 552 -1.08 -29.78 2.43
C ALA A 552 -0.74 -28.80 1.29
N ILE A 553 -1.77 -28.21 0.70
CA ILE A 553 -1.69 -27.10 -0.25
C ILE A 553 -1.34 -25.87 0.58
N ALA A 554 -0.28 -25.13 0.23
CA ALA A 554 0.20 -24.03 1.06
C ALA A 554 -0.55 -22.72 0.77
N ASP A 555 -0.84 -21.94 1.81
CA ASP A 555 -1.42 -20.59 1.67
C ASP A 555 -0.52 -19.68 0.81
N ALA A 556 -1.17 -18.87 -0.03
CA ALA A 556 -0.60 -17.92 -0.97
C ALA A 556 0.47 -18.51 -1.90
N GLN A 557 0.45 -19.83 -2.13
CA GLN A 557 1.39 -20.47 -3.04
C GLN A 557 1.21 -19.96 -4.48
N SER A 558 2.32 -19.76 -5.19
CA SER A 558 2.30 -19.36 -6.61
C SER A 558 2.22 -20.54 -7.58
N ALA A 559 2.24 -21.78 -7.06
CA ALA A 559 2.11 -22.99 -7.87
C ALA A 559 0.63 -23.37 -7.99
N THR A 560 0.14 -23.47 -9.23
CA THR A 560 -1.23 -23.87 -9.52
C THR A 560 -1.46 -25.34 -9.17
N VAL A 561 -2.59 -25.63 -8.50
CA VAL A 561 -3.06 -27.00 -8.27
C VAL A 561 -3.77 -27.47 -9.54
N ASP A 562 -3.14 -28.42 -10.24
CA ASP A 562 -3.70 -29.04 -11.45
C ASP A 562 -4.83 -30.01 -11.08
N LEU A 563 -6.04 -29.71 -11.53
CA LEU A 563 -7.25 -30.50 -11.33
C LEU A 563 -7.47 -31.54 -12.44
N GLY A 564 -6.64 -31.54 -13.49
CA GLY A 564 -6.74 -32.41 -14.66
C GLY A 564 -7.63 -31.86 -15.77
N SER A 565 -8.02 -32.77 -16.69
CA SER A 565 -8.72 -32.45 -17.93
C SER A 565 -9.95 -33.34 -18.17
N GLN A 566 -11.00 -32.79 -18.77
CA GLN A 566 -12.21 -33.50 -19.22
C GLN A 566 -12.58 -33.08 -20.65
N ALA A 567 -13.34 -33.90 -21.38
CA ALA A 567 -13.85 -33.53 -22.71
C ALA A 567 -15.05 -32.56 -22.62
N LEU A 568 -15.29 -31.79 -23.69
CA LEU A 568 -16.49 -30.96 -23.82
C LEU A 568 -17.77 -31.75 -23.52
N GLY A 569 -18.74 -31.10 -22.88
CA GLY A 569 -19.99 -31.68 -22.41
C GLY A 569 -19.88 -32.45 -21.08
N THR A 570 -18.70 -32.56 -20.46
CA THR A 570 -18.51 -33.23 -19.17
C THR A 570 -17.84 -32.33 -18.15
N ASP A 571 -18.52 -32.06 -17.03
CA ASP A 571 -17.96 -31.27 -15.93
C ASP A 571 -16.74 -31.95 -15.27
N LEU A 572 -15.76 -31.14 -14.85
CA LEU A 572 -14.60 -31.55 -14.05
C LEU A 572 -14.87 -31.21 -12.58
N VAL A 573 -14.89 -32.24 -11.72
CA VAL A 573 -15.25 -32.12 -10.29
C VAL A 573 -14.10 -32.60 -9.40
N THR A 574 -13.56 -31.71 -8.58
CA THR A 574 -12.47 -32.02 -7.62
C THR A 574 -12.90 -31.71 -6.19
N THR A 575 -12.59 -32.62 -5.26
CA THR A 575 -12.89 -32.45 -3.81
C THR A 575 -11.66 -31.96 -3.07
N PHE A 576 -11.86 -31.09 -2.09
CA PHE A 576 -10.86 -30.60 -1.16
C PHE A 576 -11.32 -30.80 0.28
N ALA A 577 -10.36 -31.01 1.18
CA ALA A 577 -10.58 -31.14 2.60
C ALA A 577 -9.97 -29.95 3.35
N ILE A 578 -10.76 -29.30 4.19
CA ILE A 578 -10.31 -28.27 5.14
C ILE A 578 -10.13 -28.97 6.49
N HIS A 579 -8.91 -29.00 6.98
CA HIS A 579 -8.54 -29.58 8.27
C HIS A 579 -8.22 -28.46 9.27
N ASN A 580 -8.67 -28.63 10.51
CA ASN A 580 -8.25 -27.79 11.62
C ASN A 580 -7.16 -28.53 12.41
N SER A 581 -5.88 -28.23 12.14
CA SER A 581 -4.76 -28.78 12.91
C SER A 581 -4.56 -28.05 14.26
N GLY A 582 -5.27 -26.94 14.47
CA GLY A 582 -5.37 -26.22 15.74
C GLY A 582 -6.18 -26.95 16.82
N ALA A 583 -6.14 -26.40 18.03
CA ALA A 583 -6.77 -26.99 19.22
C ALA A 583 -8.10 -26.34 19.64
N ILE A 584 -8.42 -25.16 19.08
CA ILE A 584 -9.74 -24.51 19.19
C ILE A 584 -10.48 -24.56 17.86
N GLN A 585 -11.80 -24.35 17.91
CA GLN A 585 -12.70 -24.42 16.76
C GLN A 585 -12.34 -23.41 15.65
N LEU A 586 -12.06 -23.94 14.46
CA LEU A 586 -11.90 -23.19 13.23
C LEU A 586 -13.29 -22.96 12.61
N SER A 587 -13.74 -21.72 12.61
CA SER A 587 -14.98 -21.30 11.97
C SER A 587 -14.68 -20.78 10.56
N VAL A 588 -15.05 -21.54 9.54
CA VAL A 588 -14.96 -21.12 8.13
C VAL A 588 -16.21 -20.32 7.77
N SER A 589 -16.05 -19.05 7.38
CA SER A 589 -17.14 -18.14 7.04
C SER A 589 -17.52 -18.16 5.55
N SER A 590 -16.56 -18.45 4.66
CA SER A 590 -16.82 -18.60 3.22
C SER A 590 -15.73 -19.39 2.50
N VAL A 591 -16.13 -20.09 1.43
CA VAL A 591 -15.23 -20.61 0.40
C VAL A 591 -15.71 -20.02 -0.94
N THR A 592 -14.82 -19.35 -1.67
CA THR A 592 -15.12 -18.67 -2.93
C THR A 592 -14.00 -18.90 -3.94
N VAL A 593 -14.29 -18.67 -5.22
CA VAL A 593 -13.30 -18.61 -6.30
C VAL A 593 -13.29 -17.23 -6.93
N SER A 594 -12.24 -16.88 -7.68
CA SER A 594 -12.01 -15.51 -8.16
C SER A 594 -12.81 -15.11 -9.40
N GLY A 595 -13.30 -16.08 -10.17
CA GLY A 595 -13.99 -15.90 -11.45
C GLY A 595 -15.39 -16.52 -11.43
N THR A 596 -15.77 -17.12 -12.57
CA THR A 596 -17.11 -17.68 -12.82
C THR A 596 -17.09 -19.06 -13.45
N ASP A 597 -15.91 -19.58 -13.79
CA ASP A 597 -15.75 -20.80 -14.57
C ASP A 597 -15.85 -22.02 -13.66
N TYR A 598 -15.37 -21.85 -12.41
CA TYR A 598 -15.60 -22.78 -11.32
C TYR A 598 -16.84 -22.41 -10.49
N SER A 599 -17.63 -23.42 -10.17
CA SER A 599 -18.66 -23.33 -9.12
C SER A 599 -18.20 -24.07 -7.86
N VAL A 600 -18.45 -23.47 -6.69
CA VAL A 600 -18.17 -24.08 -5.38
C VAL A 600 -19.46 -24.73 -4.86
N SER A 601 -19.38 -26.03 -4.56
CA SER A 601 -20.42 -26.76 -3.84
C SER A 601 -19.83 -27.33 -2.55
N ILE A 602 -20.62 -27.47 -1.50
CA ILE A 602 -20.10 -27.93 -0.20
C ILE A 602 -21.04 -28.95 0.43
N THR A 603 -20.45 -30.03 0.96
CA THR A 603 -21.14 -31.32 1.15
C THR A 603 -22.01 -31.37 2.42
N THR A 604 -21.79 -30.46 3.36
CA THR A 604 -22.53 -30.34 4.64
C THR A 604 -23.30 -29.00 4.73
N ASN A 605 -24.09 -28.77 5.79
CA ASN A 605 -25.07 -27.67 5.88
C ASN A 605 -24.44 -26.27 6.04
N ILE A 606 -23.79 -25.74 5.00
CA ILE A 606 -23.09 -24.43 5.04
C ILE A 606 -24.02 -23.23 4.72
N ASN A 607 -25.24 -23.48 4.21
CA ASN A 607 -26.23 -22.47 3.84
C ASN A 607 -26.82 -21.62 5.01
N THR A 608 -26.15 -21.56 6.17
CA THR A 608 -26.48 -20.68 7.30
C THR A 608 -25.32 -19.80 7.82
N GLY A 609 -24.14 -19.83 7.18
CA GLY A 609 -23.13 -18.77 7.36
C GLY A 609 -22.15 -18.89 8.53
N ASN A 610 -21.72 -20.12 8.87
CA ASN A 610 -20.43 -20.45 9.48
C ASN A 610 -20.31 -21.99 9.55
N THR A 611 -19.11 -22.54 9.32
CA THR A 611 -18.83 -23.98 9.48
C THR A 611 -17.78 -24.17 10.56
N ASP A 612 -18.18 -24.85 11.64
CA ASP A 612 -17.40 -24.98 12.87
C ASP A 612 -16.65 -26.31 12.90
N ILE A 613 -15.38 -26.30 12.49
CA ILE A 613 -14.50 -27.46 12.48
C ILE A 613 -13.78 -27.53 13.84
N ALA A 614 -14.13 -28.53 14.65
CA ALA A 614 -13.47 -28.78 15.93
C ALA A 614 -11.95 -29.04 15.76
N GLY A 615 -11.16 -28.85 16.81
CA GLY A 615 -9.72 -29.13 16.76
C GLY A 615 -9.42 -30.58 16.39
N GLY A 616 -8.54 -30.80 15.41
CA GLY A 616 -8.28 -32.10 14.78
C GLY A 616 -9.38 -32.60 13.83
N GLY A 617 -10.43 -31.80 13.58
CA GLY A 617 -11.53 -32.13 12.66
C GLY A 617 -11.23 -31.81 11.21
N THR A 618 -12.05 -32.36 10.29
CA THR A 618 -11.93 -32.14 8.85
C THR A 618 -13.33 -32.07 8.22
N GLU A 619 -13.56 -31.08 7.35
CA GLU A 619 -14.75 -30.95 6.49
C GLU A 619 -14.32 -30.86 5.02
N THR A 620 -15.26 -30.98 4.06
CA THR A 620 -14.92 -31.04 2.62
C THR A 620 -15.78 -30.12 1.75
N PHE A 621 -15.17 -29.58 0.68
CA PHE A 621 -15.85 -28.85 -0.40
C PHE A 621 -15.46 -29.39 -1.77
N THR A 622 -16.26 -29.07 -2.79
CA THR A 622 -16.06 -29.47 -4.18
C THR A 622 -16.02 -28.26 -5.09
N LEU A 623 -15.00 -28.21 -5.95
CA LEU A 623 -14.97 -27.32 -7.11
C LEU A 623 -15.54 -28.07 -8.32
N THR A 624 -16.28 -27.37 -9.16
CA THR A 624 -16.86 -27.91 -10.40
C THR A 624 -16.66 -26.90 -11.52
N LEU A 625 -15.72 -27.20 -12.42
CA LEU A 625 -15.54 -26.52 -13.69
C LEU A 625 -16.58 -27.07 -14.67
N SER A 626 -17.36 -26.18 -15.30
CA SER A 626 -18.38 -26.64 -16.24
C SER A 626 -17.76 -27.10 -17.56
N GLY A 627 -18.18 -28.26 -18.05
CA GLY A 627 -17.77 -28.76 -19.37
C GLY A 627 -18.44 -28.07 -20.55
N ALA A 628 -19.05 -26.89 -20.35
CA ALA A 628 -19.85 -26.19 -21.37
C ALA A 628 -19.03 -25.38 -22.39
N THR A 629 -17.76 -25.14 -22.11
CA THR A 629 -16.84 -24.36 -22.96
C THR A 629 -15.45 -24.98 -22.89
N SER A 630 -14.82 -25.20 -24.04
CA SER A 630 -13.44 -25.67 -24.14
C SER A 630 -12.45 -24.58 -23.69
N GLY A 631 -11.25 -25.01 -23.26
CA GLY A 631 -10.18 -24.10 -22.82
C GLY A 631 -9.45 -24.55 -21.56
N THR A 632 -8.46 -23.75 -21.13
CA THR A 632 -7.77 -23.89 -19.85
C THR A 632 -8.22 -22.76 -18.91
N PHE A 633 -8.68 -23.12 -17.72
CA PHE A 633 -9.30 -22.20 -16.77
C PHE A 633 -8.50 -22.15 -15.47
N GLU A 634 -7.90 -20.98 -15.18
CA GLU A 634 -7.15 -20.72 -13.95
C GLU A 634 -7.88 -19.73 -13.04
N GLU A 635 -8.13 -20.13 -11.78
CA GLU A 635 -8.77 -19.28 -10.78
C GLU A 635 -8.11 -19.41 -9.40
N ILE A 636 -8.33 -18.45 -8.50
CA ILE A 636 -7.85 -18.49 -7.11
C ILE A 636 -8.99 -18.88 -6.17
N VAL A 637 -8.82 -20.01 -5.48
CA VAL A 637 -9.67 -20.40 -4.35
C VAL A 637 -9.31 -19.51 -3.16
N THR A 638 -10.33 -19.00 -2.47
CA THR A 638 -10.21 -18.19 -1.25
C THR A 638 -11.11 -18.76 -0.16
N ILE A 639 -10.53 -19.08 1.00
CA ILE A 639 -11.24 -19.57 2.19
C ILE A 639 -11.06 -18.52 3.28
N VAL A 640 -12.15 -18.00 3.83
CA VAL A 640 -12.11 -17.00 4.92
C VAL A 640 -12.50 -17.71 6.22
N SER A 641 -11.68 -17.55 7.25
CA SER A 641 -11.84 -18.24 8.54
C SER A 641 -11.62 -17.29 9.72
N ASN A 642 -11.85 -17.79 10.94
CA ASN A 642 -11.46 -17.11 12.18
C ASN A 642 -9.98 -17.30 12.55
N ASP A 643 -9.16 -17.84 11.65
CA ASP A 643 -7.73 -17.99 11.89
C ASP A 643 -7.03 -16.63 11.98
N ALA A 644 -6.17 -16.45 12.98
CA ALA A 644 -5.48 -15.20 13.21
C ALA A 644 -4.22 -15.03 12.35
N ASN A 645 -3.62 -16.13 11.89
CA ASN A 645 -2.48 -16.13 10.98
C ASN A 645 -2.90 -16.37 9.52
N GLU A 646 -3.82 -17.32 9.26
CA GLU A 646 -4.33 -17.60 7.91
C GLU A 646 -5.84 -17.32 7.76
N GLY A 647 -6.33 -16.19 8.31
CA GLY A 647 -7.75 -15.80 8.25
C GLY A 647 -8.31 -15.58 6.84
N THR A 648 -7.44 -15.59 5.82
CA THR A 648 -7.81 -15.70 4.41
C THR A 648 -6.80 -16.60 3.72
N TYR A 649 -7.15 -17.87 3.56
CA TYR A 649 -6.35 -18.89 2.88
C TYR A 649 -6.57 -18.81 1.37
N THR A 650 -5.51 -18.83 0.57
CA THR A 650 -5.59 -18.69 -0.89
C THR A 650 -4.68 -19.65 -1.63
N PHE A 651 -5.17 -20.23 -2.73
CA PHE A 651 -4.34 -21.00 -3.66
C PHE A 651 -4.93 -20.99 -5.08
N PRO A 652 -4.09 -20.95 -6.13
CA PRO A 652 -4.53 -21.06 -7.51
C PRO A 652 -4.84 -22.51 -7.90
N VAL A 653 -5.87 -22.71 -8.73
CA VAL A 653 -6.28 -23.98 -9.34
C VAL A 653 -6.34 -23.85 -10.87
N SER A 654 -6.10 -24.94 -11.59
CA SER A 654 -6.21 -25.02 -13.07
C SER A 654 -6.90 -26.29 -13.50
N GLY A 655 -7.68 -26.22 -14.58
CA GLY A 655 -8.41 -27.34 -15.14
C GLY A 655 -8.71 -27.09 -16.61
N VAL A 656 -8.78 -28.17 -17.40
CA VAL A 656 -8.87 -28.08 -18.86
C VAL A 656 -10.12 -28.78 -19.36
N ILE A 657 -10.90 -28.10 -20.21
CA ILE A 657 -11.95 -28.73 -21.02
C ILE A 657 -11.42 -28.88 -22.45
N THR A 658 -11.29 -30.13 -22.91
CA THR A 658 -10.60 -30.49 -24.16
C THR A 658 -11.56 -30.76 -25.31
N ASP A 659 -11.17 -30.29 -26.50
CA ASP A 659 -12.03 -30.26 -27.69
C ASP A 659 -11.22 -30.11 -29.00
N PRO A 660 -11.53 -30.87 -30.07
CA PRO A 660 -11.05 -30.62 -31.43
C PRO A 660 -12.11 -29.81 -32.21
N GLU A 661 -11.70 -28.71 -32.85
CA GLU A 661 -12.59 -27.79 -33.60
C GLU A 661 -12.07 -27.70 -35.05
N ILE A 662 -12.95 -27.76 -36.05
CA ILE A 662 -12.60 -27.67 -37.47
C ILE A 662 -13.01 -26.34 -38.10
N ASP A 663 -12.05 -25.64 -38.72
CA ASP A 663 -12.31 -24.54 -39.63
C ASP A 663 -11.84 -24.93 -41.06
N ILE A 664 -12.54 -24.46 -42.11
CA ILE A 664 -12.12 -24.66 -43.51
C ILE A 664 -12.06 -23.32 -44.24
N LEU A 665 -10.96 -23.06 -44.95
CA LEU A 665 -10.71 -21.79 -45.64
C LEU A 665 -10.51 -21.98 -47.15
N PHE A 666 -10.92 -20.97 -47.91
CA PHE A 666 -10.63 -20.80 -49.33
C PHE A 666 -10.23 -19.34 -49.61
N ASP A 667 -9.11 -19.11 -50.29
CA ASP A 667 -8.55 -17.77 -50.56
C ASP A 667 -8.49 -16.84 -49.32
N GLU A 668 -8.01 -17.38 -48.19
CA GLU A 668 -7.90 -16.72 -46.86
C GLU A 668 -9.25 -16.39 -46.16
N GLU A 669 -10.40 -16.75 -46.73
CA GLU A 669 -11.72 -16.58 -46.11
C GLU A 669 -12.27 -17.89 -45.53
N THR A 670 -12.80 -17.83 -44.29
CA THR A 670 -13.42 -18.98 -43.60
C THR A 670 -14.79 -19.32 -44.20
N LEU A 671 -15.02 -20.61 -44.42
CA LEU A 671 -16.27 -21.17 -44.91
C LEU A 671 -17.23 -21.47 -43.73
N GLU A 672 -18.54 -21.43 -43.97
CA GLU A 672 -19.55 -21.92 -43.00
C GLU A 672 -19.98 -23.36 -43.36
N ASP A 673 -20.21 -24.23 -42.37
CA ASP A 673 -20.82 -25.55 -42.60
C ASP A 673 -22.24 -25.42 -43.15
N ALA A 674 -22.59 -26.35 -44.04
CA ALA A 674 -23.87 -26.47 -44.73
C ALA A 674 -24.31 -25.20 -45.47
N GLN A 675 -23.35 -24.32 -45.82
CA GLN A 675 -23.64 -23.10 -46.57
C GLN A 675 -24.26 -23.41 -47.94
N THR A 676 -25.03 -22.45 -48.47
CA THR A 676 -25.81 -22.64 -49.72
C THR A 676 -25.26 -21.89 -50.92
N ASN A 677 -24.38 -20.92 -50.70
CA ASN A 677 -23.66 -20.22 -51.77
C ASN A 677 -22.51 -21.10 -52.25
N HIS A 678 -22.29 -21.15 -53.56
CA HIS A 678 -21.18 -21.93 -54.12
C HIS A 678 -19.89 -21.12 -54.00
N VAL A 679 -18.83 -21.76 -53.51
CA VAL A 679 -17.46 -21.24 -53.64
C VAL A 679 -17.09 -21.26 -55.12
N ASP A 680 -16.79 -20.09 -55.70
CA ASP A 680 -16.44 -19.97 -57.11
C ASP A 680 -14.94 -20.23 -57.30
N LEU A 681 -14.65 -21.30 -58.03
CA LEU A 681 -13.29 -21.75 -58.34
C LEU A 681 -12.74 -21.08 -59.62
N GLY A 682 -13.57 -20.30 -60.33
CA GLY A 682 -13.19 -19.59 -61.55
C GLY A 682 -13.36 -20.43 -62.82
N SER A 683 -12.56 -20.12 -63.84
CA SER A 683 -12.66 -20.75 -65.16
C SER A 683 -11.32 -20.97 -65.85
N ALA A 684 -11.31 -21.89 -66.83
CA ALA A 684 -10.16 -22.16 -67.70
C ALA A 684 -10.57 -22.26 -69.18
N ILE A 685 -9.62 -22.15 -70.11
CA ILE A 685 -9.89 -22.36 -71.54
C ILE A 685 -9.93 -23.86 -71.84
N VAL A 686 -10.77 -24.27 -72.80
CA VAL A 686 -10.90 -25.68 -73.21
C VAL A 686 -9.55 -26.33 -73.51
N GLY A 687 -9.28 -27.46 -72.86
CA GLY A 687 -8.00 -28.17 -72.90
C GLY A 687 -7.09 -27.96 -71.68
N SER A 688 -7.46 -27.09 -70.72
CA SER A 688 -6.69 -26.86 -69.48
C SER A 688 -7.50 -27.17 -68.22
N ASP A 689 -6.98 -28.01 -67.33
CA ASP A 689 -7.63 -28.33 -66.05
C ASP A 689 -7.57 -27.13 -65.08
N LEU A 690 -8.61 -26.97 -64.26
CA LEU A 690 -8.72 -25.93 -63.22
C LEU A 690 -8.43 -26.55 -61.84
N VAL A 691 -7.52 -25.96 -61.07
CA VAL A 691 -7.05 -26.50 -59.78
C VAL A 691 -7.19 -25.45 -58.68
N SER A 692 -7.79 -25.83 -57.56
CA SER A 692 -8.08 -24.97 -56.40
C SER A 692 -7.57 -25.63 -55.12
N THR A 693 -7.18 -24.83 -54.12
CA THR A 693 -6.62 -25.30 -52.83
C THR A 693 -7.48 -24.82 -51.68
N PHE A 694 -7.68 -25.68 -50.68
CA PHE A 694 -8.41 -25.40 -49.44
C PHE A 694 -7.52 -25.73 -48.24
N THR A 695 -7.65 -24.96 -47.17
CA THR A 695 -6.99 -25.21 -45.88
C THR A 695 -8.02 -25.77 -44.91
N ILE A 696 -7.62 -26.73 -44.08
CA ILE A 696 -8.34 -27.13 -42.87
C ILE A 696 -7.47 -26.70 -41.68
N GLU A 697 -8.02 -25.86 -40.82
CA GLU A 697 -7.39 -25.44 -39.56
C GLU A 697 -8.02 -26.23 -38.40
N ASN A 698 -7.22 -26.60 -37.40
CA ASN A 698 -7.72 -27.12 -36.14
C ASN A 698 -7.57 -26.04 -35.06
N THR A 699 -8.63 -25.29 -34.83
CA THR A 699 -8.72 -24.23 -33.83
C THR A 699 -9.01 -24.78 -32.41
N GLY A 700 -9.15 -26.10 -32.29
CA GLY A 700 -9.32 -26.83 -31.03
C GLY A 700 -8.01 -27.07 -30.28
N ASN A 701 -8.13 -27.42 -28.99
CA ASN A 701 -7.00 -27.59 -28.08
C ASN A 701 -6.47 -29.04 -27.97
N ILE A 702 -7.08 -29.99 -28.71
CA ILE A 702 -6.55 -31.33 -28.97
C ILE A 702 -6.55 -31.62 -30.47
N ALA A 703 -5.88 -32.70 -30.89
CA ALA A 703 -5.69 -33.02 -32.30
C ALA A 703 -6.98 -33.52 -32.99
N LEU A 704 -7.42 -32.79 -34.01
CA LEU A 704 -8.52 -33.12 -34.92
C LEU A 704 -8.15 -34.27 -35.87
N ASN A 705 -8.93 -35.33 -35.92
CA ASN A 705 -8.73 -36.50 -36.77
C ASN A 705 -9.68 -36.50 -37.98
N VAL A 706 -9.18 -36.13 -39.15
CA VAL A 706 -9.95 -36.11 -40.41
C VAL A 706 -10.12 -37.55 -40.95
N SER A 707 -11.36 -38.01 -40.98
CA SER A 707 -11.76 -39.35 -41.42
C SER A 707 -11.94 -39.49 -42.94
N SER A 708 -12.40 -38.43 -43.62
CA SER A 708 -12.51 -38.42 -45.09
C SER A 708 -12.75 -37.02 -45.66
N ILE A 709 -12.28 -36.78 -46.89
CA ILE A 709 -12.62 -35.62 -47.74
C ILE A 709 -13.17 -36.18 -49.06
N THR A 710 -14.32 -35.69 -49.51
CA THR A 710 -15.02 -36.21 -50.71
C THR A 710 -15.69 -35.09 -51.51
N VAL A 711 -15.96 -35.33 -52.80
CA VAL A 711 -16.70 -34.43 -53.69
C VAL A 711 -17.71 -35.25 -54.51
N ASP A 712 -18.93 -34.74 -54.68
CA ASP A 712 -20.07 -35.49 -55.25
C ASP A 712 -20.16 -35.53 -56.79
N ASN A 713 -19.36 -34.72 -57.49
CA ASN A 713 -19.33 -34.64 -58.95
C ASN A 713 -18.00 -35.18 -59.51
N ASN A 714 -18.07 -36.25 -60.30
CA ASN A 714 -16.93 -36.94 -60.92
C ASN A 714 -16.11 -36.10 -61.91
N SER A 715 -16.55 -34.89 -62.29
CA SER A 715 -15.74 -33.92 -63.03
C SER A 715 -14.63 -33.31 -62.17
N TYR A 716 -14.81 -33.33 -60.84
CA TYR A 716 -13.83 -32.93 -59.84
C TYR A 716 -13.10 -34.14 -59.25
N THR A 717 -11.87 -33.93 -58.81
CA THR A 717 -11.08 -34.92 -58.05
C THR A 717 -10.39 -34.26 -56.86
N VAL A 718 -10.34 -34.95 -55.71
CA VAL A 718 -9.65 -34.50 -54.50
C VAL A 718 -8.18 -34.93 -54.55
N GLY A 719 -7.26 -33.98 -54.36
CA GLY A 719 -5.83 -34.21 -54.20
C GLY A 719 -5.39 -34.02 -52.74
N SER A 720 -4.53 -34.93 -52.27
CA SER A 720 -4.09 -35.10 -50.87
C SER A 720 -5.15 -35.71 -49.93
N ALA A 721 -4.67 -36.32 -48.85
CA ALA A 721 -5.48 -36.95 -47.82
C ALA A 721 -4.92 -36.57 -46.44
N ILE A 722 -5.66 -35.73 -45.73
CA ILE A 722 -5.39 -35.30 -44.35
C ILE A 722 -5.90 -36.39 -43.41
N ALA A 723 -5.15 -36.72 -42.35
CA ALA A 723 -5.48 -37.81 -41.43
C ALA A 723 -5.63 -37.34 -39.97
N ALA A 724 -4.79 -36.41 -39.54
CA ALA A 724 -4.92 -35.70 -38.28
C ALA A 724 -4.15 -34.37 -38.35
N ILE A 725 -4.67 -33.35 -37.69
CA ILE A 725 -4.09 -32.01 -37.57
C ILE A 725 -3.82 -31.78 -36.07
N ALA A 726 -2.68 -31.21 -35.71
CA ALA A 726 -2.39 -30.91 -34.30
C ALA A 726 -3.28 -29.76 -33.79
N ALA A 727 -3.34 -29.55 -32.48
CA ALA A 727 -3.99 -28.36 -31.92
C ALA A 727 -3.23 -27.10 -32.36
N ASP A 728 -3.95 -26.03 -32.71
CA ASP A 728 -3.40 -24.77 -33.24
C ASP A 728 -2.54 -24.95 -34.53
N ASP A 729 -2.90 -25.88 -35.42
CA ASP A 729 -2.13 -26.26 -36.63
C ASP A 729 -3.06 -26.41 -37.87
N ASP A 730 -2.49 -26.44 -39.08
CA ASP A 730 -3.22 -26.48 -40.36
C ASP A 730 -2.69 -27.53 -41.37
N ASP A 731 -3.54 -27.99 -42.29
CA ASP A 731 -3.14 -28.80 -43.45
C ASP A 731 -4.04 -28.52 -44.68
N THR A 732 -3.57 -28.82 -45.88
CA THR A 732 -4.22 -28.41 -47.14
C THR A 732 -4.62 -29.57 -48.05
N PHE A 733 -5.76 -29.41 -48.74
CA PHE A 733 -6.20 -30.31 -49.81
C PHE A 733 -6.54 -29.53 -51.08
N THR A 734 -6.60 -30.23 -52.21
CA THR A 734 -6.84 -29.62 -53.52
C THR A 734 -8.04 -30.23 -54.22
N LEU A 735 -8.71 -29.45 -55.08
CA LEU A 735 -9.75 -29.91 -55.99
C LEU A 735 -9.34 -29.60 -57.43
N THR A 736 -9.46 -30.58 -58.31
CA THR A 736 -9.13 -30.44 -59.75
C THR A 736 -10.34 -30.75 -60.62
N LEU A 737 -10.81 -29.76 -61.40
CA LEU A 737 -11.83 -29.88 -62.44
C LEU A 737 -11.18 -30.13 -63.81
N SER A 738 -11.65 -31.13 -64.55
CA SER A 738 -11.05 -31.42 -65.86
C SER A 738 -11.49 -30.45 -66.98
N GLY A 739 -10.52 -29.92 -67.71
CA GLY A 739 -10.70 -28.96 -68.81
C GLY A 739 -11.18 -29.53 -70.14
N ALA A 740 -11.60 -30.80 -70.18
CA ALA A 740 -11.83 -31.53 -71.43
C ALA A 740 -13.04 -31.04 -72.26
N THR A 741 -13.99 -30.34 -71.64
CA THR A 741 -15.24 -29.92 -72.30
C THR A 741 -15.73 -28.56 -71.78
N VAL A 742 -16.13 -27.68 -72.70
CA VAL A 742 -16.82 -26.40 -72.42
C VAL A 742 -18.10 -26.65 -71.60
N GLY A 743 -18.29 -25.89 -70.51
CA GLY A 743 -19.41 -26.05 -69.60
C GLY A 743 -19.21 -25.37 -68.25
N ILE A 744 -20.24 -25.42 -67.39
CA ILE A 744 -20.22 -24.98 -65.99
C ILE A 744 -20.51 -26.21 -65.12
N TYR A 745 -19.72 -26.39 -64.05
CA TYR A 745 -19.70 -27.59 -63.22
C TYR A 745 -19.88 -27.23 -61.74
N THR A 746 -20.95 -27.71 -61.11
CA THR A 746 -21.16 -27.56 -59.66
C THR A 746 -20.98 -28.88 -58.92
N ALA A 747 -20.60 -28.83 -57.65
CA ALA A 747 -20.46 -29.99 -56.78
C ALA A 747 -20.64 -29.62 -55.30
N THR A 748 -20.75 -30.63 -54.43
CA THR A 748 -20.66 -30.49 -52.97
C THR A 748 -19.41 -31.18 -52.46
N VAL A 749 -18.66 -30.50 -51.60
CA VAL A 749 -17.52 -31.04 -50.84
C VAL A 749 -18.01 -31.47 -49.47
N THR A 750 -17.46 -32.57 -48.94
CA THR A 750 -17.78 -33.08 -47.60
C THR A 750 -16.51 -33.55 -46.91
N VAL A 751 -16.23 -32.97 -45.75
CA VAL A 751 -15.18 -33.36 -44.82
C VAL A 751 -15.83 -34.03 -43.60
N VAL A 752 -15.21 -35.06 -43.04
CA VAL A 752 -15.69 -35.77 -41.85
C VAL A 752 -14.54 -35.84 -40.84
N SER A 753 -14.79 -35.44 -39.61
CA SER A 753 -13.80 -35.33 -38.51
C SER A 753 -14.32 -35.97 -37.22
N ASP A 754 -13.56 -35.86 -36.13
CA ASP A 754 -13.97 -36.22 -34.76
C ASP A 754 -14.25 -35.00 -33.86
N ASP A 755 -14.30 -33.80 -34.46
CA ASP A 755 -15.08 -32.67 -33.97
C ASP A 755 -16.52 -33.14 -33.64
N VAL A 756 -17.07 -32.71 -32.52
CA VAL A 756 -18.34 -33.23 -31.99
C VAL A 756 -19.56 -32.48 -32.55
N ASP A 757 -19.43 -31.17 -32.77
CA ASP A 757 -20.46 -30.27 -33.30
C ASP A 757 -20.47 -30.35 -34.83
N GLU A 758 -19.29 -30.27 -35.44
CA GLU A 758 -19.03 -30.15 -36.87
C GLU A 758 -18.43 -31.42 -37.49
N SER A 759 -18.73 -32.58 -36.88
CA SER A 759 -18.34 -33.94 -37.31
C SER A 759 -18.55 -34.27 -38.82
N THR A 760 -19.29 -33.45 -39.57
CA THR A 760 -19.44 -33.56 -41.04
C THR A 760 -19.63 -32.17 -41.67
N PHE A 761 -18.51 -31.50 -41.95
CA PHE A 761 -18.47 -30.19 -42.60
C PHE A 761 -18.74 -30.27 -44.12
N THR A 762 -19.61 -29.41 -44.65
CA THR A 762 -20.10 -29.45 -46.04
C THR A 762 -20.22 -28.08 -46.70
N PHE A 763 -19.80 -27.96 -47.97
CA PHE A 763 -19.95 -26.73 -48.75
C PHE A 763 -20.03 -26.98 -50.27
N PRO A 764 -20.80 -26.21 -51.05
CA PRO A 764 -20.88 -26.35 -52.51
C PRO A 764 -19.84 -25.50 -53.24
N ILE A 765 -19.48 -25.94 -54.47
CA ILE A 765 -18.44 -25.32 -55.32
C ILE A 765 -18.94 -25.17 -56.78
N THR A 766 -18.35 -24.25 -57.54
CA THR A 766 -18.62 -24.05 -58.99
C THR A 766 -17.35 -23.73 -59.79
N GLY A 767 -17.29 -24.09 -61.08
CA GLY A 767 -16.19 -23.75 -62.00
C GLY A 767 -16.55 -23.99 -63.48
N ALA A 768 -15.83 -23.37 -64.43
CA ALA A 768 -16.24 -23.33 -65.85
C ALA A 768 -15.12 -23.42 -66.93
N ILE A 769 -15.48 -23.71 -68.19
CA ILE A 769 -14.56 -23.90 -69.35
C ILE A 769 -15.07 -23.15 -70.64
N THR A 770 -14.22 -22.38 -71.40
CA THR A 770 -14.65 -21.37 -72.45
C THR A 770 -13.83 -21.26 -73.80
N THR A 771 -14.27 -20.44 -74.81
CA THR A 771 -13.67 -20.16 -76.18
C THR A 771 -14.05 -18.78 -76.86
N PRO A 772 -13.25 -18.15 -77.78
CA PRO A 772 -13.50 -16.82 -78.47
C PRO A 772 -14.13 -16.85 -79.90
N GLU A 773 -14.55 -15.70 -80.49
CA GLU A 773 -15.05 -15.50 -81.90
C GLU A 773 -15.07 -14.01 -82.39
N ILE A 774 -14.92 -13.66 -83.69
CA ILE A 774 -14.83 -12.28 -84.25
C ILE A 774 -16.01 -11.78 -85.13
N SER A 775 -16.25 -10.45 -85.21
CA SER A 775 -17.10 -9.77 -86.22
C SER A 775 -16.68 -8.31 -86.45
N VAL A 776 -16.93 -7.71 -87.63
CA VAL A 776 -16.38 -6.38 -88.02
C VAL A 776 -17.39 -5.46 -88.72
N TYR A 777 -17.39 -4.16 -88.40
CA TYR A 777 -18.37 -3.15 -88.86
C TYR A 777 -17.71 -1.81 -89.21
N ALA A 778 -18.20 -1.10 -90.22
CA ALA A 778 -17.82 0.29 -90.49
C ALA A 778 -18.70 1.27 -89.68
N GLY A 779 -18.11 1.89 -88.67
CA GLY A 779 -18.79 2.69 -87.65
C GLY A 779 -18.07 2.60 -86.29
N ASP A 780 -18.68 3.18 -85.26
CA ASP A 780 -18.15 3.18 -83.89
C ASP A 780 -18.56 1.92 -83.08
N ASP A 781 -19.52 1.13 -83.58
CA ASP A 781 -20.10 -0.04 -82.91
C ASP A 781 -20.71 -1.08 -83.90
N ASP A 782 -21.34 -2.12 -83.36
CA ASP A 782 -22.03 -3.21 -84.09
C ASP A 782 -23.30 -2.77 -84.85
N THR A 783 -23.71 -1.50 -84.72
CA THR A 783 -24.84 -0.92 -85.46
C THR A 783 -24.43 -0.31 -86.81
N GLY A 784 -23.11 -0.22 -87.06
CA GLY A 784 -22.51 0.25 -88.30
C GLY A 784 -22.80 -0.61 -89.52
N THR A 785 -22.20 -0.26 -90.67
CA THR A 785 -22.32 -1.09 -91.88
C THR A 785 -21.46 -2.33 -91.71
N ALA A 786 -22.08 -3.47 -91.42
CA ALA A 786 -21.40 -4.75 -91.26
C ALA A 786 -20.50 -5.05 -92.47
N LEU A 787 -19.23 -5.31 -92.18
CA LEU A 787 -18.26 -5.77 -93.17
C LEU A 787 -18.32 -7.30 -93.20
N SER A 788 -18.10 -7.89 -94.37
CA SER A 788 -18.07 -9.35 -94.53
C SER A 788 -16.64 -9.83 -94.77
N PHE A 789 -16.34 -11.03 -94.26
CA PHE A 789 -15.07 -11.73 -94.51
C PHE A 789 -14.79 -11.79 -96.03
N ASP A 790 -13.62 -11.29 -96.45
CA ASP A 790 -13.17 -11.17 -97.84
C ASP A 790 -14.13 -10.41 -98.80
N GLN A 791 -14.76 -9.33 -98.35
CA GLN A 791 -15.63 -8.51 -99.22
C GLN A 791 -14.87 -7.74 -100.31
N THR A 792 -15.54 -7.50 -101.46
CA THR A 792 -14.96 -6.81 -102.62
C THR A 792 -15.55 -5.41 -102.91
N GLU A 793 -16.60 -5.01 -102.20
CA GLU A 793 -17.19 -3.67 -102.33
C GLU A 793 -16.37 -2.64 -101.54
N VAL A 794 -16.18 -1.45 -102.11
CA VAL A 794 -15.31 -0.38 -101.57
C VAL A 794 -16.07 0.50 -100.58
N LEU A 795 -15.45 0.74 -99.42
CA LEU A 795 -15.91 1.70 -98.41
C LEU A 795 -15.42 3.11 -98.78
N ASP A 796 -16.35 4.00 -99.12
CA ASP A 796 -16.05 5.39 -99.50
C ASP A 796 -15.94 6.29 -98.24
N MET A 797 -14.78 6.95 -98.07
CA MET A 797 -14.48 7.86 -96.96
C MET A 797 -14.79 9.33 -97.28
N GLY A 798 -15.17 9.67 -98.52
CA GLY A 798 -15.69 11.00 -98.87
C GLY A 798 -14.66 12.04 -99.35
N THR A 799 -14.98 13.33 -99.18
CA THR A 799 -14.27 14.47 -99.81
C THR A 799 -14.06 15.66 -98.86
N ALA A 800 -12.89 16.31 -98.90
CA ALA A 800 -12.57 17.47 -98.05
C ALA A 800 -11.88 18.63 -98.82
N VAL A 801 -11.54 19.70 -98.08
CA VAL A 801 -10.76 20.86 -98.54
C VAL A 801 -9.34 20.74 -97.99
N GLU A 802 -8.35 21.26 -98.71
CA GLU A 802 -6.93 21.21 -98.37
C GLU A 802 -6.67 21.75 -96.95
N GLY A 803 -5.86 21.01 -96.18
CA GLY A 803 -5.67 21.22 -94.75
C GLY A 803 -6.69 20.50 -93.85
N THR A 804 -7.62 19.71 -94.40
CA THR A 804 -8.59 18.90 -93.63
C THR A 804 -8.46 17.42 -93.94
N ASP A 805 -8.04 16.62 -92.95
CA ASP A 805 -7.90 15.16 -93.06
C ASP A 805 -9.27 14.44 -93.12
N LEU A 806 -9.28 13.23 -93.69
CA LEU A 806 -10.45 12.33 -93.73
C LEU A 806 -10.18 11.10 -92.86
N ILE A 807 -11.14 10.73 -92.01
CA ILE A 807 -11.04 9.64 -91.02
C ILE A 807 -12.30 8.77 -91.10
N GLN A 808 -12.12 7.44 -91.00
CA GLN A 808 -13.19 6.45 -90.98
C GLN A 808 -12.96 5.43 -89.85
N THR A 809 -13.85 5.39 -88.86
CA THR A 809 -13.85 4.38 -87.78
C THR A 809 -14.34 3.02 -88.27
N ILE A 810 -13.74 1.96 -87.73
CA ILE A 810 -14.11 0.54 -87.92
C ILE A 810 -14.18 -0.12 -86.54
N ALA A 811 -15.25 -0.86 -86.26
CA ALA A 811 -15.46 -1.62 -85.03
C ALA A 811 -15.19 -3.12 -85.21
N ILE A 812 -14.61 -3.75 -84.19
CA ILE A 812 -14.37 -5.19 -84.06
C ILE A 812 -15.07 -5.67 -82.79
N VAL A 813 -15.95 -6.66 -82.93
CA VAL A 813 -16.77 -7.25 -81.87
C VAL A 813 -16.29 -8.67 -81.59
N ASN A 814 -16.15 -9.06 -80.33
CA ASN A 814 -15.93 -10.46 -79.97
C ASN A 814 -17.23 -11.11 -79.51
N THR A 815 -17.80 -11.99 -80.33
CA THR A 815 -19.07 -12.70 -80.04
C THR A 815 -18.88 -14.00 -79.26
N GLY A 816 -17.64 -14.33 -78.89
CA GLY A 816 -17.27 -15.51 -78.12
C GLY A 816 -17.47 -15.40 -76.61
N SER A 817 -17.04 -16.46 -75.91
CA SER A 817 -17.09 -16.65 -74.45
C SER A 817 -15.73 -16.55 -73.74
N SER A 818 -14.68 -16.22 -74.49
CA SER A 818 -13.31 -15.98 -74.02
C SER A 818 -12.72 -14.80 -74.78
N VAL A 819 -11.59 -14.27 -74.31
CA VAL A 819 -10.91 -13.11 -74.94
C VAL A 819 -10.43 -13.49 -76.34
N LEU A 820 -10.69 -12.61 -77.31
CA LEU A 820 -10.21 -12.68 -78.68
C LEU A 820 -8.94 -11.85 -78.80
N SER A 821 -7.83 -12.46 -79.23
CA SER A 821 -6.55 -11.78 -79.42
C SER A 821 -6.40 -11.29 -80.86
N ILE A 822 -6.04 -10.01 -81.05
CA ILE A 822 -5.75 -9.41 -82.36
C ILE A 822 -4.23 -9.25 -82.52
N SER A 823 -3.69 -9.83 -83.59
CA SER A 823 -2.24 -9.92 -83.82
C SER A 823 -1.66 -8.82 -84.70
N ASP A 824 -2.38 -8.38 -85.74
CA ASP A 824 -2.15 -7.09 -86.42
C ASP A 824 -3.38 -6.56 -87.16
N ILE A 825 -3.32 -5.27 -87.54
CA ILE A 825 -4.20 -4.62 -88.52
C ILE A 825 -3.31 -3.80 -89.47
N THR A 826 -3.55 -3.88 -90.78
CA THR A 826 -2.69 -3.26 -91.82
C THR A 826 -3.50 -2.62 -92.94
N VAL A 827 -2.94 -1.59 -93.61
CA VAL A 827 -3.51 -0.93 -94.80
C VAL A 827 -2.49 -0.82 -95.94
N THR A 828 -2.95 -0.90 -97.19
CA THR A 828 -2.10 -0.81 -98.39
C THR A 828 -2.02 0.60 -98.98
N GLY A 829 -0.83 1.14 -99.17
CA GLY A 829 -0.61 2.48 -99.76
C GLY A 829 0.09 3.40 -98.77
N SER A 830 0.77 4.44 -99.24
CA SER A 830 1.50 5.39 -98.38
C SER A 830 0.63 6.50 -97.81
N ASP A 831 -0.55 6.70 -98.39
CA ASP A 831 -1.37 7.90 -98.18
C ASP A 831 -2.46 7.64 -97.12
N PHE A 832 -2.70 6.36 -96.80
CA PHE A 832 -3.57 5.91 -95.72
C PHE A 832 -2.77 5.37 -94.54
N GLY A 833 -3.24 5.64 -93.32
CA GLY A 833 -2.76 5.01 -92.09
C GLY A 833 -3.83 4.17 -91.39
N ILE A 834 -3.39 3.41 -90.39
CA ILE A 834 -4.23 2.77 -89.37
C ILE A 834 -3.82 3.36 -88.03
N GLU A 835 -4.78 3.87 -87.28
CA GLU A 835 -4.60 4.36 -85.92
C GLU A 835 -5.51 3.59 -84.94
N ASN A 836 -5.13 3.55 -83.67
CA ASN A 836 -5.91 2.95 -82.59
C ASN A 836 -6.23 1.44 -82.72
N ALA A 837 -5.43 0.66 -83.45
CA ALA A 837 -5.62 -0.79 -83.57
C ALA A 837 -5.62 -1.53 -82.20
N PRO A 838 -6.69 -2.28 -81.84
CA PRO A 838 -6.74 -3.05 -80.60
C PRO A 838 -5.86 -4.31 -80.67
N GLY A 839 -5.42 -4.79 -79.50
CA GLY A 839 -4.64 -6.02 -79.35
C GLY A 839 -5.41 -7.21 -78.76
N GLU A 840 -6.48 -6.96 -78.01
CA GLU A 840 -7.40 -7.95 -77.46
C GLU A 840 -8.81 -7.36 -77.42
N VAL A 841 -9.84 -8.19 -77.52
CA VAL A 841 -11.26 -7.81 -77.37
C VAL A 841 -11.91 -8.77 -76.37
N GLY A 842 -12.49 -8.24 -75.29
CA GLY A 842 -13.15 -9.04 -74.26
C GLY A 842 -14.38 -9.79 -74.77
N ALA A 843 -14.76 -10.90 -74.13
CA ALA A 843 -15.93 -11.69 -74.53
C ALA A 843 -17.22 -10.86 -74.46
N GLY A 844 -17.87 -10.62 -75.60
CA GLY A 844 -19.04 -9.75 -75.72
C GLY A 844 -18.74 -8.25 -75.87
N GLU A 845 -17.47 -7.85 -75.88
CA GLU A 845 -17.04 -6.45 -75.99
C GLU A 845 -16.80 -6.02 -77.44
N THR A 846 -16.67 -4.71 -77.65
CA THR A 846 -16.39 -4.08 -78.94
C THR A 846 -15.23 -3.08 -78.79
N GLU A 847 -14.25 -3.17 -79.68
CA GLU A 847 -13.13 -2.23 -79.80
C GLU A 847 -13.12 -1.60 -81.20
N THR A 848 -12.47 -0.44 -81.37
CA THR A 848 -12.45 0.29 -82.65
C THR A 848 -11.04 0.63 -83.11
N PHE A 849 -10.86 0.83 -84.41
CA PHE A 849 -9.67 1.43 -85.02
C PHE A 849 -10.07 2.43 -86.11
N GLU A 850 -9.16 3.31 -86.49
CA GLU A 850 -9.41 4.38 -87.46
C GLU A 850 -8.54 4.20 -88.71
N ILE A 851 -9.13 4.47 -89.87
CA ILE A 851 -8.44 4.60 -91.17
C ILE A 851 -8.36 6.09 -91.48
N ASN A 852 -7.16 6.64 -91.66
CA ASN A 852 -6.96 8.07 -91.93
C ASN A 852 -6.29 8.35 -93.27
N LEU A 853 -6.60 9.51 -93.88
CA LEU A 853 -6.00 10.05 -95.10
C LEU A 853 -5.68 11.54 -94.88
N SER A 854 -4.43 11.93 -95.11
CA SER A 854 -3.99 13.33 -94.90
C SER A 854 -4.50 14.28 -95.99
N GLY A 855 -5.19 15.34 -95.61
CA GLY A 855 -5.78 16.35 -96.51
C GLY A 855 -4.81 17.41 -97.02
N VAL A 856 -3.51 17.13 -97.02
CA VAL A 856 -2.44 18.13 -97.26
C VAL A 856 -2.19 18.40 -98.76
N ILE A 857 -2.74 17.57 -99.66
CA ILE A 857 -2.55 17.70 -101.12
C ILE A 857 -3.86 17.38 -101.86
N GLU A 858 -4.29 18.29 -102.74
CA GLU A 858 -5.38 18.09 -103.71
C GLU A 858 -5.19 16.80 -104.53
N GLY A 859 -6.16 15.88 -104.51
CA GLY A 859 -6.00 14.55 -105.12
C GLY A 859 -7.17 13.59 -104.89
N SER A 860 -7.00 12.33 -105.31
CA SER A 860 -7.96 11.23 -105.10
C SER A 860 -7.22 9.91 -104.84
N TYR A 861 -7.67 9.12 -103.86
CA TYR A 861 -6.88 8.06 -103.21
C TYR A 861 -7.69 6.76 -102.99
N SER A 862 -7.04 5.59 -102.94
CA SER A 862 -7.67 4.28 -102.62
C SER A 862 -6.72 3.22 -102.03
N ALA A 863 -7.24 2.29 -101.20
CA ALA A 863 -6.47 1.30 -100.43
C ALA A 863 -7.26 0.00 -100.06
N SER A 864 -6.62 -0.91 -99.31
CA SER A 864 -7.20 -2.15 -98.75
C SER A 864 -6.68 -2.41 -97.33
N VAL A 865 -7.53 -2.94 -96.45
CA VAL A 865 -7.28 -3.19 -95.01
C VAL A 865 -7.40 -4.68 -94.67
N THR A 866 -6.56 -5.18 -93.76
CA THR A 866 -6.56 -6.57 -93.27
C THR A 866 -6.37 -6.63 -91.74
N ILE A 867 -7.05 -7.55 -91.06
CA ILE A 867 -7.03 -7.82 -89.60
C ILE A 867 -6.67 -9.30 -89.39
N ASN A 868 -5.84 -9.64 -88.39
CA ASN A 868 -5.47 -11.03 -88.04
C ASN A 868 -5.73 -11.38 -86.57
N SER A 869 -6.36 -12.53 -86.24
CA SER A 869 -6.78 -12.90 -84.87
C SER A 869 -6.48 -14.35 -84.46
N ASP A 870 -6.75 -14.70 -83.19
CA ASP A 870 -6.72 -16.09 -82.67
C ASP A 870 -8.05 -16.84 -82.78
N ASP A 871 -9.04 -16.25 -83.47
CA ASP A 871 -10.23 -16.96 -83.96
C ASP A 871 -9.79 -18.05 -84.95
N ALA A 872 -10.17 -19.30 -84.67
CA ALA A 872 -9.72 -20.45 -85.44
C ALA A 872 -10.39 -20.57 -86.82
N ASP A 873 -11.58 -20.02 -87.00
CA ASP A 873 -12.36 -20.03 -88.25
C ASP A 873 -11.98 -18.84 -89.14
N GLU A 874 -11.77 -17.67 -88.53
CA GLU A 874 -11.78 -16.36 -89.19
C GLU A 874 -10.48 -15.56 -88.99
N ALA A 875 -9.37 -16.27 -88.78
CA ALA A 875 -8.03 -15.75 -88.45
C ALA A 875 -7.44 -14.61 -89.32
N THR A 876 -7.99 -14.30 -90.50
CA THR A 876 -7.52 -13.21 -91.39
C THR A 876 -8.69 -12.57 -92.17
N PHE A 877 -9.09 -11.34 -91.82
CA PHE A 877 -10.28 -10.64 -92.35
C PHE A 877 -9.89 -9.40 -93.19
N THR A 878 -10.43 -9.18 -94.41
CA THR A 878 -9.94 -8.14 -95.38
C THR A 878 -11.05 -7.35 -96.14
N PHE A 879 -10.85 -6.03 -96.41
CA PHE A 879 -11.79 -5.15 -97.17
C PHE A 879 -11.14 -3.86 -97.82
N PRO A 880 -11.71 -3.22 -98.89
CA PRO A 880 -11.13 -2.04 -99.58
C PRO A 880 -11.76 -0.62 -99.32
N VAL A 881 -11.04 0.50 -99.58
CA VAL A 881 -11.42 1.93 -99.26
C VAL A 881 -11.03 3.05 -100.30
N SER A 882 -11.62 4.29 -100.25
CA SER A 882 -11.28 5.47 -101.14
C SER A 882 -11.66 6.92 -100.64
N ALA A 883 -11.03 8.04 -101.14
CA ALA A 883 -11.34 9.49 -100.79
C ALA A 883 -10.72 10.65 -101.70
N VAL A 884 -11.04 11.97 -101.49
CA VAL A 884 -10.69 13.19 -102.35
C VAL A 884 -10.47 14.59 -101.62
N ILE A 885 -9.66 15.57 -102.13
CA ILE A 885 -9.27 16.93 -101.53
C ILE A 885 -9.28 18.17 -102.54
N THR A 886 -9.33 19.51 -102.16
CA THR A 886 -9.34 20.81 -103.02
C THR A 886 -8.98 22.21 -102.33
N LYS A 887 -8.62 23.38 -103.00
CA LYS A 887 -8.34 24.77 -102.38
C LYS A 887 -8.86 26.08 -103.12
N PRO A 888 -9.05 27.28 -102.48
CA PRO A 888 -9.37 28.61 -103.11
C PRO A 888 -8.14 29.53 -103.40
N GLU A 889 -8.28 30.66 -104.16
CA GLU A 889 -7.18 31.65 -104.42
C GLU A 889 -7.65 33.10 -104.86
N ILE A 890 -6.94 34.21 -104.53
CA ILE A 890 -7.31 35.63 -104.81
C ILE A 890 -6.42 36.39 -105.85
N ALA A 891 -6.95 37.46 -106.49
CA ALA A 891 -6.18 38.47 -107.24
C ALA A 891 -6.89 39.86 -107.27
N VAL A 892 -6.17 40.99 -107.44
CA VAL A 892 -6.73 42.37 -107.32
C VAL A 892 -6.27 43.34 -108.43
N PHE A 893 -7.17 44.21 -108.93
CA PHE A 893 -6.97 45.05 -110.13
C PHE A 893 -7.53 46.48 -109.97
N GLU A 894 -6.87 47.46 -110.58
CA GLU A 894 -7.31 48.86 -110.67
C GLU A 894 -8.42 49.03 -111.73
N GLY A 895 -9.56 49.63 -111.35
CA GLY A 895 -10.67 49.95 -112.25
C GLY A 895 -11.90 49.04 -112.13
N ASP A 896 -12.80 49.18 -113.11
CA ASP A 896 -14.15 48.59 -113.12
C ASP A 896 -14.19 47.06 -113.32
N ASP A 897 -13.09 46.43 -113.77
CA ASP A 897 -12.98 44.99 -113.94
C ASP A 897 -11.51 44.49 -113.83
N SER A 898 -11.30 43.18 -113.95
CA SER A 898 -9.98 42.54 -113.89
C SER A 898 -9.15 42.65 -115.20
N SER A 899 -9.49 43.57 -116.11
CA SER A 899 -8.69 43.88 -117.30
C SER A 899 -7.78 45.12 -117.13
N GLY A 900 -7.90 45.83 -116.02
CA GLY A 900 -7.04 46.96 -115.64
C GLY A 900 -5.65 46.54 -115.15
N THR A 901 -4.92 47.49 -114.54
CA THR A 901 -3.59 47.21 -113.98
C THR A 901 -3.75 46.34 -112.74
N GLU A 902 -3.13 45.16 -112.71
CA GLU A 902 -3.09 44.33 -111.51
C GLU A 902 -2.32 45.06 -110.39
N ILE A 903 -2.93 45.14 -109.20
CA ILE A 903 -2.34 45.74 -108.01
C ILE A 903 -1.76 44.60 -107.20
N SER A 904 -0.45 44.55 -107.00
CA SER A 904 0.18 43.53 -106.15
C SER A 904 0.01 43.85 -104.65
N ASP A 905 -0.08 42.81 -103.81
CA ASP A 905 -0.08 42.97 -102.36
C ASP A 905 1.21 43.65 -101.85
N GLY A 906 1.06 44.51 -100.84
CA GLY A 906 2.14 45.23 -100.19
C GLY A 906 2.79 46.30 -101.07
N ASN A 907 2.10 46.78 -102.12
CA ASN A 907 2.67 47.79 -103.03
C ASN A 907 3.14 49.03 -102.27
N THR A 908 4.38 49.46 -102.52
CA THR A 908 5.01 50.65 -101.92
C THR A 908 5.69 51.55 -102.96
N SER A 909 5.59 51.20 -104.25
CA SER A 909 6.34 51.88 -105.33
C SER A 909 5.66 53.15 -105.83
N TYR A 910 4.34 53.24 -105.67
CA TYR A 910 3.52 54.43 -105.91
C TYR A 910 2.27 54.33 -105.03
N ALA A 911 1.71 55.49 -104.66
CA ALA A 911 0.33 55.56 -104.19
C ALA A 911 -0.59 55.70 -105.41
N LEU A 912 -1.73 55.02 -105.41
CA LEU A 912 -2.76 55.21 -106.42
C LEU A 912 -3.33 56.64 -106.23
N ASP A 913 -3.06 57.52 -107.20
CA ASP A 913 -3.38 58.95 -107.13
C ASP A 913 -4.78 59.20 -107.69
N PHE A 914 -5.67 59.71 -106.84
CA PHE A 914 -7.04 60.02 -107.22
C PHE A 914 -7.18 61.50 -107.67
N GLY A 915 -6.21 62.38 -107.35
CA GLY A 915 -6.13 63.76 -107.86
C GLY A 915 -6.51 64.91 -106.90
N THR A 916 -6.66 66.12 -107.46
CA THR A 916 -6.77 67.40 -106.71
C THR A 916 -8.07 68.15 -106.97
N VAL A 917 -8.76 68.63 -105.92
CA VAL A 917 -9.97 69.49 -106.00
C VAL A 917 -9.96 70.64 -104.96
N ILE A 918 -11.02 71.45 -104.90
CA ILE A 918 -11.17 72.55 -103.91
C ILE A 918 -12.03 72.12 -102.73
N GLU A 919 -11.84 72.73 -101.55
CA GLU A 919 -12.59 72.40 -100.32
C GLU A 919 -14.11 72.36 -100.55
N GLY A 920 -14.73 71.28 -100.09
CA GLY A 920 -16.15 70.98 -100.32
C GLY A 920 -16.49 70.27 -101.64
N THR A 921 -15.51 69.64 -102.30
CA THR A 921 -15.72 68.78 -103.49
C THR A 921 -15.31 67.33 -103.18
N ASP A 922 -16.09 66.36 -103.66
CA ASP A 922 -15.86 64.92 -103.44
C ASP A 922 -15.08 64.28 -104.61
N LEU A 923 -14.39 63.17 -104.33
CA LEU A 923 -13.47 62.51 -105.26
C LEU A 923 -13.46 60.98 -105.03
N SER A 924 -13.40 60.13 -106.08
CA SER A 924 -13.62 58.67 -105.97
C SER A 924 -13.06 57.82 -107.11
N GLU A 925 -12.60 56.59 -106.83
CA GLU A 925 -12.11 55.60 -107.82
C GLU A 925 -12.56 54.14 -107.50
N ASN A 926 -12.52 53.24 -108.51
CA ASN A 926 -12.99 51.84 -108.45
C ASN A 926 -11.84 50.79 -108.51
N ILE A 927 -12.04 49.65 -107.84
CA ILE A 927 -11.04 48.57 -107.66
C ILE A 927 -11.72 47.19 -107.66
N THR A 928 -11.14 46.18 -108.31
CA THR A 928 -11.74 44.84 -108.54
C THR A 928 -10.94 43.68 -107.92
N ILE A 929 -11.62 42.64 -107.45
CA ILE A 929 -11.08 41.38 -106.89
C ILE A 929 -11.54 40.18 -107.75
N ALA A 930 -10.70 39.17 -107.96
CA ALA A 930 -11.02 37.90 -108.65
C ALA A 930 -10.65 36.65 -107.83
N ASN A 931 -11.24 35.49 -108.15
CA ASN A 931 -10.88 34.17 -107.59
C ASN A 931 -10.42 33.21 -108.70
N ILE A 932 -9.30 32.52 -108.48
CA ILE A 932 -8.67 31.60 -109.45
C ILE A 932 -8.41 30.17 -108.91
N GLY A 933 -8.93 29.81 -107.74
CA GLY A 933 -8.76 28.49 -107.11
C GLY A 933 -9.89 27.47 -107.42
N SER A 934 -9.73 26.22 -106.98
CA SER A 934 -10.73 25.13 -107.12
C SER A 934 -11.88 25.16 -106.09
N SER A 935 -11.84 26.10 -105.13
CA SER A 935 -12.89 26.35 -104.14
C SER A 935 -13.33 27.83 -104.10
N VAL A 936 -14.44 28.11 -103.42
CA VAL A 936 -15.01 29.47 -103.32
C VAL A 936 -14.18 30.33 -102.35
N LEU A 937 -13.66 31.44 -102.85
CA LEU A 937 -12.99 32.48 -102.07
C LEU A 937 -14.01 33.34 -101.32
N ASN A 938 -13.83 33.52 -100.02
CA ASN A 938 -14.62 34.37 -99.15
C ASN A 938 -13.80 35.59 -98.71
N VAL A 939 -14.34 36.79 -98.92
CA VAL A 939 -13.70 38.06 -98.57
C VAL A 939 -14.32 38.57 -97.27
N SER A 940 -13.50 38.65 -96.21
CA SER A 940 -13.95 38.95 -94.85
C SER A 940 -14.01 40.45 -94.53
N SER A 941 -13.17 41.28 -95.15
CA SER A 941 -13.27 42.74 -95.04
C SER A 941 -12.60 43.49 -96.18
N ILE A 942 -13.04 44.73 -96.40
CA ILE A 942 -12.35 45.75 -97.22
C ILE A 942 -12.39 47.05 -96.43
N THR A 943 -11.23 47.65 -96.18
CA THR A 943 -11.08 48.87 -95.39
C THR A 943 -10.11 49.84 -96.04
N VAL A 944 -10.20 51.12 -95.67
CA VAL A 944 -9.24 52.17 -96.03
C VAL A 944 -8.96 53.03 -94.81
N THR A 945 -7.74 53.54 -94.67
CA THR A 945 -7.36 54.41 -93.55
C THR A 945 -7.75 55.88 -93.77
N GLY A 946 -7.73 56.65 -92.68
CA GLY A 946 -7.94 58.10 -92.68
C GLY A 946 -9.33 58.56 -93.14
N ASP A 947 -9.35 59.65 -93.92
CA ASP A 947 -10.56 60.35 -94.32
C ASP A 947 -11.18 59.81 -95.64
N PHE A 948 -10.55 58.82 -96.27
CA PHE A 948 -11.17 58.06 -97.35
C PHE A 948 -12.22 57.08 -96.78
N SER A 949 -13.15 56.66 -97.63
CA SER A 949 -14.22 55.72 -97.30
C SER A 949 -14.42 54.70 -98.41
N VAL A 950 -14.70 53.45 -98.05
CA VAL A 950 -15.12 52.41 -99.00
C VAL A 950 -16.65 52.37 -99.01
N THR A 951 -17.28 52.49 -100.18
CA THR A 951 -18.74 52.62 -100.30
C THR A 951 -19.47 51.36 -100.77
N SER A 952 -18.72 50.30 -101.09
CA SER A 952 -19.24 48.99 -101.53
C SER A 952 -18.42 47.85 -100.92
N MET A 953 -19.09 46.81 -100.41
CA MET A 953 -18.46 45.64 -99.78
C MET A 953 -18.64 44.38 -100.64
N ILE A 954 -17.58 43.58 -100.74
CA ILE A 954 -17.56 42.26 -101.39
C ILE A 954 -17.41 41.21 -100.27
N SER A 955 -18.22 40.14 -100.30
CA SER A 955 -18.21 39.08 -99.27
C SER A 955 -17.65 37.75 -99.75
N SER A 956 -17.70 37.46 -101.05
CA SER A 956 -17.16 36.24 -101.64
C SER A 956 -17.11 36.36 -103.16
N VAL A 957 -16.26 35.51 -103.77
CA VAL A 957 -16.06 35.40 -105.21
C VAL A 957 -16.05 33.89 -105.53
N ALA A 958 -17.02 33.45 -106.33
CA ALA A 958 -17.08 32.06 -106.79
C ALA A 958 -15.83 31.70 -107.62
N VAL A 959 -15.53 30.39 -107.74
CA VAL A 959 -14.49 29.85 -108.63
C VAL A 959 -14.58 30.51 -110.01
N ASP A 960 -13.45 30.98 -110.54
CA ASP A 960 -13.30 31.74 -111.80
C ASP A 960 -14.06 33.09 -111.88
N GLY A 961 -14.50 33.67 -110.75
CA GLY A 961 -15.31 34.90 -110.67
C GLY A 961 -14.54 36.20 -110.39
N SER A 962 -15.23 37.35 -110.43
CA SER A 962 -14.72 38.66 -109.96
C SER A 962 -15.82 39.63 -109.47
N ALA A 963 -15.43 40.64 -108.67
CA ALA A 963 -16.32 41.67 -108.09
C ALA A 963 -15.58 43.00 -107.77
N THR A 964 -16.29 44.13 -107.79
CA THR A 964 -15.71 45.49 -107.75
C THR A 964 -16.22 46.35 -106.57
N PHE A 965 -15.36 47.17 -105.98
CA PHE A 965 -15.66 48.15 -104.92
C PHE A 965 -15.14 49.56 -105.24
N THR A 966 -15.62 50.57 -104.51
CA THR A 966 -15.34 52.00 -104.73
C THR A 966 -14.76 52.64 -103.47
N VAL A 967 -13.69 53.43 -103.64
CA VAL A 967 -13.02 54.22 -102.59
C VAL A 967 -13.26 55.71 -102.85
N SER A 968 -13.50 56.53 -101.82
CA SER A 968 -13.90 57.93 -101.99
C SER A 968 -13.52 58.85 -100.82
N LEU A 969 -13.09 60.08 -101.13
CA LEU A 969 -12.80 61.19 -100.20
C LEU A 969 -13.85 62.30 -100.43
N ALA A 970 -14.61 62.67 -99.39
CA ALA A 970 -15.78 63.55 -99.54
C ALA A 970 -15.75 64.76 -98.61
N GLY A 971 -16.15 65.93 -99.12
CA GLY A 971 -16.35 67.16 -98.35
C GLY A 971 -15.11 67.69 -97.62
N ALA A 972 -13.93 67.24 -98.01
CA ALA A 972 -12.69 67.41 -97.26
C ALA A 972 -12.26 68.89 -97.11
N ALA A 973 -11.55 69.16 -96.02
CA ALA A 973 -10.91 70.45 -95.74
C ALA A 973 -9.57 70.55 -96.48
N ALA A 974 -8.90 71.71 -96.42
CA ALA A 974 -7.56 71.86 -97.02
C ALA A 974 -6.52 70.86 -96.51
N GLY A 975 -5.88 70.14 -97.43
CA GLY A 975 -4.77 69.24 -97.14
C GLY A 975 -4.44 68.32 -98.31
N THR A 976 -3.26 67.70 -98.26
CA THR A 976 -2.95 66.49 -99.02
C THR A 976 -3.24 65.29 -98.13
N TYR A 977 -3.84 64.26 -98.72
CA TYR A 977 -4.27 63.03 -98.07
C TYR A 977 -3.49 61.85 -98.67
N GLU A 978 -2.94 60.98 -97.82
CA GLU A 978 -2.21 59.76 -98.21
C GLU A 978 -2.60 58.63 -97.25
N GLU A 979 -3.20 57.55 -97.77
CA GLU A 979 -3.84 56.51 -96.97
C GLU A 979 -3.61 55.11 -97.57
N THR A 980 -4.12 54.03 -96.96
CA THR A 980 -3.92 52.64 -97.41
C THR A 980 -5.23 51.85 -97.40
N VAL A 981 -5.46 51.07 -98.46
CA VAL A 981 -6.53 50.08 -98.58
C VAL A 981 -6.04 48.71 -98.10
N THR A 982 -6.93 47.93 -97.46
CA THR A 982 -6.67 46.57 -96.97
C THR A 982 -7.90 45.69 -97.19
N ILE A 983 -7.69 44.54 -97.81
CA ILE A 983 -8.66 43.48 -98.09
C ILE A 983 -8.23 42.24 -97.28
N SER A 984 -9.16 41.45 -96.75
CA SER A 984 -8.84 40.16 -96.11
C SER A 984 -9.72 39.04 -96.67
N SER A 985 -9.18 37.83 -96.83
CA SER A 985 -9.87 36.68 -97.43
C SER A 985 -9.55 35.36 -96.70
N ASP A 986 -10.18 34.25 -97.12
CA ASP A 986 -9.85 32.88 -96.71
C ASP A 986 -8.87 32.18 -97.66
N ASP A 987 -8.21 32.93 -98.55
CA ASP A 987 -7.04 32.42 -99.24
C ASP A 987 -5.90 32.21 -98.25
N ALA A 988 -5.32 31.01 -98.23
CA ALA A 988 -4.48 30.58 -97.12
C ALA A 988 -3.09 31.25 -97.12
N ASP A 989 -2.56 31.55 -98.31
CA ASP A 989 -1.29 32.24 -98.53
C ASP A 989 -1.43 33.76 -98.75
N GLU A 990 -2.58 34.24 -99.24
CA GLU A 990 -2.85 35.67 -99.50
C GLU A 990 -4.01 36.26 -98.67
N GLY A 991 -4.22 35.74 -97.45
CA GLY A 991 -5.36 36.08 -96.58
C GLY A 991 -5.47 37.54 -96.11
N THR A 992 -4.52 38.42 -96.41
CA THR A 992 -4.65 39.88 -96.26
C THR A 992 -3.82 40.64 -97.30
N PHE A 993 -4.48 41.47 -98.11
CA PHE A 993 -3.98 42.13 -99.31
C PHE A 993 -4.06 43.66 -99.18
N THR A 994 -3.00 44.41 -99.50
CA THR A 994 -2.81 45.82 -99.08
C THR A 994 -2.14 46.73 -100.13
N PHE A 995 -2.55 48.00 -100.24
CA PHE A 995 -1.91 49.00 -101.12
C PHE A 995 -2.28 50.49 -100.80
N PRO A 996 -1.40 51.48 -101.08
CA PRO A 996 -1.58 52.90 -100.74
C PRO A 996 -2.28 53.77 -101.81
N ILE A 997 -2.88 54.90 -101.37
CA ILE A 997 -3.68 55.85 -102.18
C ILE A 997 -3.42 57.34 -101.80
N THR A 998 -3.76 58.33 -102.65
CA THR A 998 -3.55 59.79 -102.37
C THR A 998 -4.52 60.78 -103.07
N ALA A 999 -4.71 62.01 -102.52
CA ALA A 999 -5.48 63.15 -103.08
C ALA A 999 -5.15 64.54 -102.43
N GLU A 1000 -5.61 65.70 -102.98
CA GLU A 1000 -5.32 67.07 -102.46
C GLU A 1000 -6.47 68.13 -102.53
N ILE A 1001 -6.58 69.04 -101.52
CA ILE A 1001 -7.72 69.98 -101.23
C ILE A 1001 -7.28 71.37 -100.62
N THR A 1002 -8.06 72.50 -100.63
CA THR A 1002 -7.64 73.91 -100.20
C THR A 1002 -8.71 74.92 -99.61
N ALA A 1003 -8.42 75.83 -98.61
CA ALA A 1003 -9.40 76.51 -97.65
C ALA A 1003 -9.15 78.00 -97.10
N PRO A 1004 -10.10 78.68 -96.35
CA PRO A 1004 -10.00 80.06 -95.73
C PRO A 1004 -10.40 80.31 -94.20
N GLU A 1005 -10.08 81.49 -93.61
CA GLU A 1005 -9.82 81.72 -92.13
C GLU A 1005 -10.92 82.31 -91.12
N ILE A 1006 -10.56 82.62 -89.84
CA ILE A 1006 -11.39 82.46 -88.58
C ILE A 1006 -11.17 83.47 -87.36
N ASN A 1007 -11.85 83.27 -86.19
CA ASN A 1007 -11.61 83.76 -84.76
C ASN A 1007 -12.50 84.86 -84.05
N VAL A 1008 -12.94 84.67 -82.76
CA VAL A 1008 -13.67 85.62 -81.81
C VAL A 1008 -13.53 85.18 -80.31
N TYR A 1009 -13.62 86.04 -79.27
CA TYR A 1009 -13.14 85.74 -77.87
C TYR A 1009 -14.23 85.70 -76.75
N ALA A 1010 -13.95 85.09 -75.57
CA ALA A 1010 -14.94 84.81 -74.50
C ALA A 1010 -15.09 85.87 -73.39
N GLY A 1011 -16.33 86.02 -72.90
CA GLY A 1011 -16.74 87.09 -71.98
C GLY A 1011 -17.17 88.36 -72.72
N ALA A 1012 -17.54 89.42 -72.01
CA ALA A 1012 -17.85 90.71 -72.65
C ALA A 1012 -16.60 91.41 -73.24
N SER A 1013 -15.42 90.82 -73.07
CA SER A 1013 -14.15 91.26 -73.62
C SER A 1013 -13.24 90.06 -73.82
N ASN A 1014 -12.41 90.15 -74.85
CA ASN A 1014 -11.25 89.30 -75.17
C ASN A 1014 -10.13 89.25 -74.10
N SER A 1015 -10.44 89.61 -72.85
CA SER A 1015 -9.61 89.42 -71.67
C SER A 1015 -10.13 88.31 -70.75
N GLY A 1016 -11.37 87.85 -70.96
CA GLY A 1016 -11.64 86.43 -70.77
C GLY A 1016 -10.90 85.63 -71.85
N THR A 1017 -10.75 84.32 -71.64
CA THR A 1017 -10.01 83.43 -72.54
C THR A 1017 -10.45 83.60 -74.00
N ALA A 1018 -9.50 83.61 -74.94
CA ALA A 1018 -9.84 83.55 -76.37
C ALA A 1018 -10.63 82.26 -76.67
N LEU A 1019 -11.57 82.34 -77.61
CA LEU A 1019 -12.21 81.17 -78.24
C LEU A 1019 -11.55 80.97 -79.60
#